data_AF-A0A358IG04-F1
#
_entry.id   AF-A0A358IG04-F1
#
_cell.length_a   1.000
_cell.length_b   1.000
_cell.length_c   1.000
_cell.angle_alpha   90.00
_cell.angle_beta   90.00
_cell.angle_gamma   90.00
#
_symmetry.space_group_name_H-M   'P 1'
#
loop_
_entity.id
_entity.type
_entity.pdbx_description
1 polymer ?
#
loop_
_entity_poly.entity_id
_entity_poly.type
_entity_poly.pdbx_seq_one_letter_code
_entity_poly.pdbx_strand_id
1 'polypeptide(L)'
;MRRRDVFGEEEMNYWPCGARVLAIVFLTIWAGPVRAQVLTVSEPPSYPDTAQALSARVEIIRTEYGVPHIYAEDWKAFGYAMGWVQSEDYGDQVAVGFVRSRGEYGRYTGRDSIAGDFAGREAHALAAARYELLEPRARATYDGFAEGVNEYARQNPGEFPAWLVPDFTGVDALTNDVYTWSRADAAAFVRAQAARDQERVGSRDLPVPAYPSSWGHEEALFSSFDPVTDGSNAWALDGTRTESGDAILLRNPHLSWEAGYYEAHVQISDEVEFYGDFRIGGAFGIIGGFNQHLGWATTNNSPRYSQVYALELHSSRDGHLVLDNEAVALRDSTITVEWSEPDGSMGQSSETMSWSPWGPVVHQNDKYAYVLTDPRDGQYQRGEQLVRMMMAGSLEEWLQVMRMRAHASSNFTYADDQGNIALYYNARLPHLPHESTGDTAAIALSRSDMWTEIVPWESLPLYVNPPGGYVQQANDTPDFINLNVTLDRDTVAQNLPKERLRFRSQLSFDLIHGDFQLSIEDVVELKHSPRMLAAERMLDDLLAAIDASEPSPALQSARRILGSWDRTASATSRGGVLFKAWFNAYMQITDTMRYRVEWDRRTPVSTPVGVGKPGRALTALRLAMEDLEAEGVAPDSRWGEVHRVVQGDVDEPLSGCEGALGCFRTLSFTPLPGGRRAVNRGDGWVFAVEFGEKPRGYSILAYGQSRLEDSPYHDDQAAMFARDEMKRILWSEAEIVAATIRRYRPGAR
;
A
#
# COMPACT_ATOMS: atom_id res chain seq x y z
N MET A 1 38.30 -50.36 -1.16
CA MET A 1 39.30 -49.97 -2.18
C MET A 1 38.50 -49.44 -3.38
N ARG A 2 38.75 -48.27 -4.00
CA ARG A 2 39.98 -47.62 -4.54
C ARG A 2 40.52 -48.30 -5.82
N ARG A 3 40.72 -47.47 -6.87
CA ARG A 3 41.42 -47.71 -8.17
C ARG A 3 40.62 -48.43 -9.27
N ARG A 4 40.83 -48.12 -10.57
CA ARG A 4 41.37 -46.91 -11.27
C ARG A 4 41.13 -47.03 -12.80
N ASP A 5 41.22 -45.88 -13.48
CA ASP A 5 41.72 -45.60 -14.85
C ASP A 5 41.67 -46.68 -15.96
N VAL A 6 41.23 -46.30 -17.18
CA VAL A 6 42.08 -46.19 -18.40
C VAL A 6 41.20 -45.76 -19.60
N PHE A 7 41.65 -44.71 -20.32
CA PHE A 7 41.38 -44.42 -21.73
C PHE A 7 42.61 -43.66 -22.29
N GLY A 8 42.91 -43.77 -23.58
CA GLY A 8 44.07 -43.13 -24.22
C GLY A 8 43.75 -42.45 -25.55
N GLU A 9 44.55 -41.43 -25.88
CA GLU A 9 45.45 -41.30 -27.06
C GLU A 9 45.18 -42.20 -28.30
N GLU A 10 45.39 -41.80 -29.56
CA GLU A 10 46.01 -40.63 -30.25
C GLU A 10 45.00 -40.02 -31.28
N GLU A 11 45.18 -39.01 -32.16
CA GLU A 11 46.17 -38.01 -32.66
C GLU A 11 45.32 -36.95 -33.45
N MET A 12 45.70 -35.74 -33.90
CA MET A 12 46.59 -34.63 -33.49
C MET A 12 46.31 -33.44 -34.48
N ASN A 13 47.24 -32.49 -34.67
CA ASN A 13 47.30 -31.43 -35.72
C ASN A 13 46.26 -30.27 -35.67
N TYR A 14 46.63 -28.98 -35.69
CA TYR A 14 47.95 -28.32 -35.57
C TYR A 14 47.80 -26.89 -35.01
N TRP A 15 48.74 -26.46 -34.14
CA TRP A 15 48.93 -25.06 -33.68
C TRP A 15 49.85 -24.32 -34.69
N PRO A 16 49.81 -22.97 -34.82
CA PRO A 16 50.69 -22.18 -33.94
C PRO A 16 50.15 -20.79 -33.48
N CYS A 17 50.63 -20.33 -32.32
CA CYS A 17 50.49 -18.93 -31.88
C CYS A 17 51.38 -17.98 -32.69
N GLY A 18 50.94 -16.72 -32.85
CA GLY A 18 51.76 -15.61 -33.35
C GLY A 18 51.36 -14.29 -32.68
N ALA A 19 52.34 -13.46 -32.32
CA ALA A 19 52.10 -12.22 -31.57
C ALA A 19 51.42 -11.13 -32.42
N ARG A 20 50.51 -10.36 -31.82
CA ARG A 20 49.96 -9.14 -32.44
C ARG A 20 50.80 -7.91 -32.07
N VAL A 21 51.51 -7.39 -33.07
CA VAL A 21 52.26 -6.12 -32.99
C VAL A 21 51.31 -4.95 -33.25
N LEU A 22 51.56 -3.80 -32.61
CA LEU A 22 50.83 -2.55 -32.90
C LEU A 22 51.06 -2.11 -34.35
N ALA A 23 49.98 -1.86 -35.08
CA ALA A 23 49.99 -1.21 -36.39
C ALA A 23 49.07 0.01 -36.36
N ILE A 24 49.64 1.20 -36.09
CA ILE A 24 48.91 2.47 -36.22
C ILE A 24 48.87 2.83 -37.70
N VAL A 25 47.67 2.83 -38.30
CA VAL A 25 47.45 3.26 -39.68
C VAL A 25 46.78 4.63 -39.67
N PHE A 26 47.54 5.67 -40.02
CA PHE A 26 46.98 6.98 -40.34
C PHE A 26 46.27 6.89 -41.71
N LEU A 27 44.96 7.10 -41.72
CA LEU A 27 44.17 7.24 -42.94
C LEU A 27 43.53 8.63 -42.99
N THR A 28 44.25 9.58 -43.60
CA THR A 28 43.81 10.96 -43.83
C THR A 28 42.83 11.01 -45.00
N ILE A 29 41.53 10.90 -44.71
CA ILE A 29 40.46 11.14 -45.70
C ILE A 29 40.02 12.61 -45.64
N TRP A 30 39.86 13.22 -46.81
CA TRP A 30 39.49 14.62 -46.98
C TRP A 30 38.07 14.92 -46.46
N ALA A 31 37.94 15.93 -45.60
CA ALA A 31 36.65 16.48 -45.21
C ALA A 31 36.08 17.38 -46.32
N GLY A 32 35.25 16.81 -47.18
CA GLY A 32 34.29 17.60 -47.96
C GLY A 32 33.14 18.07 -47.04
N PRO A 33 32.60 19.30 -47.21
CA PRO A 33 31.51 19.79 -46.36
C PRO A 33 30.20 19.08 -46.70
N VAL A 34 29.94 17.96 -46.03
CA VAL A 34 28.60 17.37 -45.97
C VAL A 34 27.69 18.39 -45.30
N ARG A 35 26.76 18.96 -46.07
CA ARG A 35 25.63 19.70 -45.49
C ARG A 35 24.80 18.73 -44.69
N ALA A 36 24.98 18.75 -43.36
CA ALA A 36 23.96 18.23 -42.47
C ALA A 36 22.65 18.97 -42.79
N GLN A 37 21.66 18.26 -43.32
CA GLN A 37 20.29 18.71 -43.18
C GLN A 37 19.99 18.61 -41.69
N VAL A 38 19.96 19.75 -41.03
CA VAL A 38 19.39 19.85 -39.69
C VAL A 38 17.93 19.47 -39.85
N LEU A 39 17.59 18.24 -39.45
CA LEU A 39 16.22 17.91 -39.09
C LEU A 39 15.90 18.77 -37.87
N THR A 40 15.33 19.94 -38.13
CA THR A 40 14.68 20.75 -37.10
C THR A 40 13.49 19.94 -36.63
N VAL A 41 13.70 19.16 -35.57
CA VAL A 41 12.62 18.81 -34.65
C VAL A 41 12.00 20.16 -34.28
N SER A 42 10.78 20.41 -34.73
CA SER A 42 10.04 21.59 -34.32
C SER A 42 9.85 21.49 -32.82
N GLU A 43 10.34 22.47 -32.07
CA GLU A 43 9.93 22.62 -30.67
C GLU A 43 8.39 22.61 -30.64
N PRO A 44 7.75 21.82 -29.75
CA PRO A 44 6.30 21.83 -29.64
C PRO A 44 5.84 23.26 -29.34
N PRO A 45 4.73 23.72 -29.92
CA PRO A 45 4.30 25.11 -29.79
C PRO A 45 4.19 25.51 -28.31
N SER A 46 4.88 26.59 -27.94
CA SER A 46 4.91 27.10 -26.58
C SER A 46 3.57 27.75 -26.20
N TYR A 47 2.61 26.93 -25.79
CA TYR A 47 1.36 27.40 -25.20
C TYR A 47 1.68 28.18 -23.90
N PRO A 48 0.93 29.25 -23.59
CA PRO A 48 0.99 29.84 -22.26
C PRO A 48 0.41 28.83 -21.26
N ASP A 49 1.07 28.60 -20.12
CA ASP A 49 0.62 27.68 -19.06
C ASP A 49 -0.56 28.26 -18.25
N THR A 50 -1.68 28.57 -18.91
CA THR A 50 -2.94 28.93 -18.26
C THR A 50 -3.87 27.72 -18.23
N ALA A 51 -4.76 27.64 -17.23
CA ALA A 51 -5.84 26.65 -17.20
C ALA A 51 -6.64 26.57 -18.52
N GLN A 52 -6.90 27.69 -19.20
CA GLN A 52 -7.60 27.68 -20.48
C GLN A 52 -6.80 26.97 -21.60
N ALA A 53 -5.47 27.09 -21.60
CA ALA A 53 -4.60 26.40 -22.55
C ALA A 53 -4.32 24.94 -22.18
N LEU A 54 -4.40 24.59 -20.89
CA LEU A 54 -4.38 23.20 -20.42
C LEU A 54 -5.72 22.51 -20.79
N SER A 55 -6.84 23.16 -20.46
CA SER A 55 -8.20 22.76 -20.84
C SER A 55 -8.36 22.46 -22.33
N ALA A 56 -7.83 23.32 -23.20
CA ALA A 56 -7.91 23.14 -24.65
C ALA A 56 -7.33 21.80 -25.13
N ARG A 57 -6.30 21.32 -24.43
CA ARG A 57 -5.44 20.16 -24.74
C ARG A 57 -5.84 18.88 -24.00
N VAL A 58 -7.07 18.87 -23.47
CA VAL A 58 -7.69 17.72 -22.81
C VAL A 58 -9.09 17.49 -23.40
N GLU A 59 -9.49 16.23 -23.55
CA GLU A 59 -10.89 15.81 -23.59
C GLU A 59 -11.14 14.77 -22.49
N ILE A 60 -12.21 14.94 -21.72
CA ILE A 60 -12.69 13.95 -20.74
C ILE A 60 -13.97 13.33 -21.29
N ILE A 61 -14.03 12.00 -21.30
CA ILE A 61 -15.23 11.23 -21.52
C ILE A 61 -15.58 10.51 -20.21
N ARG A 62 -16.75 10.81 -19.63
CA ARG A 62 -17.32 10.05 -18.52
C ARG A 62 -18.23 8.96 -19.10
N THR A 63 -17.98 7.72 -18.71
CA THR A 63 -18.80 6.55 -19.08
C THR A 63 -19.72 6.15 -17.93
N GLU A 64 -20.32 4.97 -17.99
CA GLU A 64 -21.10 4.39 -16.88
C GLU A 64 -20.28 4.37 -15.57
N TYR A 65 -20.98 4.53 -14.45
CA TYR A 65 -20.38 4.63 -13.11
C TYR A 65 -19.43 5.84 -12.92
N GLY A 66 -19.53 6.84 -13.80
CA GLY A 66 -18.77 8.08 -13.69
C GLY A 66 -17.29 7.97 -14.04
N VAL A 67 -16.80 6.81 -14.48
CA VAL A 67 -15.38 6.58 -14.77
C VAL A 67 -14.88 7.58 -15.83
N PRO A 68 -13.84 8.39 -15.52
CA PRO A 68 -13.25 9.30 -16.49
C PRO A 68 -12.24 8.57 -17.38
N HIS A 69 -12.40 8.74 -18.67
CA HIS A 69 -11.43 8.45 -19.71
C HIS A 69 -10.83 9.78 -20.15
N ILE A 70 -9.55 9.98 -19.82
CA ILE A 70 -8.84 11.26 -19.93
C ILE A 70 -7.88 11.19 -21.12
N TYR A 71 -8.17 11.97 -22.17
CA TYR A 71 -7.30 12.12 -23.33
C TYR A 71 -6.56 13.46 -23.23
N ALA A 72 -5.23 13.45 -23.15
CA ALA A 72 -4.41 14.64 -22.96
C ALA A 72 -3.27 14.71 -23.98
N GLU A 73 -2.92 15.91 -24.46
CA GLU A 73 -1.79 16.10 -25.39
C GLU A 73 -0.41 15.99 -24.73
N ASP A 74 -0.30 16.23 -23.41
CA ASP A 74 0.94 16.06 -22.64
C ASP A 74 0.68 15.78 -21.15
N TRP A 75 1.74 15.49 -20.41
CA TRP A 75 1.70 15.18 -18.97
C TRP A 75 1.21 16.33 -18.08
N LYS A 76 1.34 17.59 -18.50
CA LYS A 76 0.81 18.76 -17.77
C LYS A 76 -0.69 18.92 -18.01
N ALA A 77 -1.15 18.68 -19.23
CA ALA A 77 -2.56 18.57 -19.57
C ALA A 77 -3.23 17.38 -18.85
N PHE A 78 -2.56 16.23 -18.78
CA PHE A 78 -3.00 15.08 -17.97
C PHE A 78 -3.12 15.44 -16.49
N GLY A 79 -2.06 16.01 -15.90
CA GLY A 79 -2.08 16.47 -14.51
C GLY A 79 -3.27 17.39 -14.23
N TYR A 80 -3.47 18.41 -15.09
CA TYR A 80 -4.59 19.35 -15.00
C TYR A 80 -5.97 18.66 -15.07
N ALA A 81 -6.14 17.71 -15.98
CA ALA A 81 -7.34 16.89 -16.06
C ALA A 81 -7.58 16.07 -14.79
N MET A 82 -6.51 15.46 -14.26
CA MET A 82 -6.55 14.59 -13.08
C MET A 82 -6.91 15.37 -11.80
N GLY A 83 -6.31 16.55 -11.62
CA GLY A 83 -6.67 17.48 -10.55
C GLY A 83 -8.12 17.97 -10.67
N TRP A 84 -8.56 18.32 -11.89
CA TRP A 84 -9.95 18.73 -12.13
C TRP A 84 -10.96 17.63 -11.77
N VAL A 85 -10.81 16.40 -12.28
CA VAL A 85 -11.84 15.36 -12.04
C VAL A 85 -11.87 14.87 -10.59
N GLN A 86 -10.73 14.84 -9.91
CA GLN A 86 -10.73 14.58 -8.46
C GLN A 86 -11.44 15.70 -7.69
N SER A 87 -11.26 16.97 -8.06
CA SER A 87 -12.03 18.07 -7.46
C SER A 87 -13.51 18.05 -7.83
N GLU A 88 -13.88 17.56 -9.03
CA GLU A 88 -15.28 17.39 -9.45
C GLU A 88 -16.01 16.30 -8.65
N ASP A 89 -15.33 15.20 -8.31
CA ASP A 89 -15.94 14.08 -7.60
C ASP A 89 -15.72 14.10 -6.07
N TYR A 90 -14.72 14.84 -5.58
CA TYR A 90 -14.34 14.91 -4.16
C TYR A 90 -14.21 16.32 -3.59
N GLY A 91 -14.56 17.37 -4.33
CA GLY A 91 -14.75 18.73 -3.82
C GLY A 91 -13.59 19.28 -3.00
N ASP A 92 -13.92 19.85 -1.83
CA ASP A 92 -12.96 20.55 -0.97
C ASP A 92 -11.82 19.66 -0.43
N GLN A 93 -12.06 18.37 -0.19
CA GLN A 93 -11.06 17.41 0.32
C GLN A 93 -9.73 17.47 -0.45
N VAL A 94 -9.77 17.62 -1.78
CA VAL A 94 -8.58 17.67 -2.64
C VAL A 94 -7.75 18.92 -2.35
N ALA A 95 -8.40 20.09 -2.31
CA ALA A 95 -7.75 21.38 -2.08
C ALA A 95 -7.34 21.56 -0.60
N VAL A 96 -8.15 21.10 0.35
CA VAL A 96 -7.83 21.10 1.79
C VAL A 96 -6.64 20.17 2.08
N GLY A 97 -6.47 19.09 1.32
CA GLY A 97 -5.27 18.23 1.36
C GLY A 97 -3.98 18.99 1.07
N PHE A 98 -4.00 19.96 0.14
CA PHE A 98 -2.82 20.78 -0.19
C PHE A 98 -2.51 21.82 0.90
N VAL A 99 -3.53 22.35 1.57
CA VAL A 99 -3.34 23.25 2.72
C VAL A 99 -2.72 22.51 3.91
N ARG A 100 -3.03 21.21 4.07
CA ARG A 100 -2.35 20.31 5.01
C ARG A 100 -0.92 19.98 4.56
N SER A 101 -0.68 19.72 3.27
CA SER A 101 0.66 19.40 2.78
C SER A 101 1.65 20.57 2.96
N ARG A 102 1.19 21.82 2.75
CA ARG A 102 1.96 23.05 3.08
C ARG A 102 2.35 23.21 4.55
N GLY A 103 1.68 22.50 5.45
CA GLY A 103 1.75 22.69 6.90
C GLY A 103 1.12 24.01 7.35
N GLU A 104 -0.08 24.31 6.85
CA GLU A 104 -0.78 25.59 7.07
C GLU A 104 -2.26 25.43 7.47
N TYR A 105 -2.72 24.22 7.81
CA TYR A 105 -4.13 23.93 8.08
C TYR A 105 -4.63 24.56 9.38
N GLY A 106 -3.81 24.63 10.42
CA GLY A 106 -4.12 25.32 11.68
C GLY A 106 -4.32 26.83 11.56
N ARG A 107 -3.76 27.48 10.51
CA ARG A 107 -4.04 28.90 10.21
C ARG A 107 -5.53 29.19 9.99
N TYR A 108 -6.29 28.17 9.62
CA TYR A 108 -7.70 28.25 9.23
C TYR A 108 -8.65 27.47 10.14
N THR A 109 -8.11 26.56 10.97
CA THR A 109 -8.90 25.55 11.70
C THR A 109 -8.49 25.41 13.18
N GLY A 110 -7.88 26.44 13.76
CA GLY A 110 -7.52 26.48 15.17
C GLY A 110 -6.24 25.73 15.54
N ARG A 111 -5.79 25.99 16.77
CA ARG A 111 -4.52 25.52 17.32
C ARG A 111 -4.48 24.01 17.53
N ASP A 112 -5.61 23.36 17.79
CA ASP A 112 -5.64 21.91 18.03
C ASP A 112 -5.41 21.08 16.75
N SER A 113 -5.46 21.73 15.57
CA SER A 113 -5.22 21.09 14.26
C SER A 113 -3.74 21.03 13.85
N ILE A 114 -2.83 21.73 14.54
CA ILE A 114 -1.45 21.98 14.06
C ILE A 114 -0.50 20.77 14.08
N ALA A 115 -0.89 19.64 14.68
CA ALA A 115 0.05 18.53 14.91
C ALA A 115 0.57 17.92 13.60
N GLY A 116 -0.28 17.85 12.56
CA GLY A 116 0.13 17.46 11.21
C GLY A 116 0.92 18.55 10.46
N ASP A 117 0.70 19.83 10.79
CA ASP A 117 1.34 20.94 10.08
C ASP A 117 2.87 20.91 10.24
N PHE A 118 3.40 20.45 11.38
CA PHE A 118 4.85 20.31 11.58
C PHE A 118 5.50 19.28 10.64
N ALA A 119 4.77 18.22 10.26
CA ALA A 119 5.26 17.22 9.31
C ALA A 119 5.13 17.73 7.87
N GLY A 120 3.97 18.32 7.53
CA GLY A 120 3.75 18.98 6.24
C GLY A 120 4.80 20.05 5.94
N ARG A 121 5.10 20.93 6.91
CA ARG A 121 6.09 22.01 6.76
C ARG A 121 7.50 21.52 6.44
N GLU A 122 7.90 20.37 6.97
CA GLU A 122 9.20 19.74 6.68
C GLU A 122 9.20 19.06 5.31
N ALA A 123 8.15 18.29 4.98
CA ALA A 123 7.98 17.65 3.68
C ALA A 123 7.88 18.67 2.53
N HIS A 124 7.22 19.82 2.76
CA HIS A 124 7.09 20.91 1.80
C HIS A 124 8.41 21.62 1.54
N ALA A 125 9.19 21.90 2.59
CA ALA A 125 10.53 22.47 2.46
C ALA A 125 11.47 21.52 1.68
N LEU A 126 11.34 20.20 1.88
CA LEU A 126 12.05 19.19 1.09
C LEU A 126 11.55 19.14 -0.36
N ALA A 127 10.24 19.18 -0.60
CA ALA A 127 9.66 19.24 -1.95
C ALA A 127 10.19 20.46 -2.71
N ALA A 128 10.12 21.66 -2.12
CA ALA A 128 10.62 22.90 -2.70
C ALA A 128 12.12 22.83 -3.05
N ALA A 129 12.93 22.26 -2.16
CA ALA A 129 14.37 22.08 -2.37
C ALA A 129 14.75 21.01 -3.41
N ARG A 130 13.79 20.20 -3.87
CA ARG A 130 14.00 19.08 -4.81
C ARG A 130 13.21 19.19 -6.12
N TYR A 131 12.24 20.11 -6.22
CA TYR A 131 11.31 20.21 -7.35
C TYR A 131 12.00 20.29 -8.72
N GLU A 132 13.05 21.13 -8.82
CA GLU A 132 13.83 21.30 -10.04
C GLU A 132 14.75 20.11 -10.41
N LEU A 133 14.81 19.08 -9.56
CA LEU A 133 15.58 17.84 -9.79
C LEU A 133 14.73 16.68 -10.29
N LEU A 134 13.40 16.83 -10.34
CA LEU A 134 12.47 15.82 -10.87
C LEU A 134 12.67 15.59 -12.36
N GLU A 135 12.33 14.38 -12.81
CA GLU A 135 12.12 14.08 -14.23
C GLU A 135 10.99 14.98 -14.81
N PRO A 136 11.12 15.47 -16.06
CA PRO A 136 10.23 16.50 -16.59
C PRO A 136 8.73 16.14 -16.66
N ARG A 137 8.36 14.89 -16.94
CA ARG A 137 6.94 14.46 -17.00
C ARG A 137 6.33 14.39 -15.62
N ALA A 138 7.06 13.84 -14.64
CA ALA A 138 6.61 13.82 -13.25
C ALA A 138 6.38 15.25 -12.74
N ARG A 139 7.33 16.16 -13.00
CA ARG A 139 7.20 17.58 -12.66
C ARG A 139 6.04 18.27 -13.38
N ALA A 140 5.90 18.04 -14.69
CA ALA A 140 4.77 18.54 -15.48
C ALA A 140 3.42 18.07 -14.93
N THR A 141 3.32 16.82 -14.48
CA THR A 141 2.10 16.26 -13.90
C THR A 141 1.75 16.96 -12.58
N TYR A 142 2.73 17.19 -11.69
CA TYR A 142 2.50 17.94 -10.44
C TYR A 142 2.08 19.40 -10.70
N ASP A 143 2.77 20.11 -11.61
CA ASP A 143 2.38 21.46 -12.06
C ASP A 143 0.92 21.50 -12.54
N GLY A 144 0.57 20.56 -13.43
CA GLY A 144 -0.74 20.46 -14.03
C GLY A 144 -1.82 20.20 -12.98
N PHE A 145 -1.60 19.21 -12.11
CA PHE A 145 -2.55 18.81 -11.07
C PHE A 145 -2.89 19.96 -10.14
N ALA A 146 -1.89 20.72 -9.69
CA ALA A 146 -2.11 21.89 -8.85
C ALA A 146 -2.98 22.95 -9.54
N GLU A 147 -2.75 23.23 -10.84
CA GLU A 147 -3.58 24.18 -11.59
C GLU A 147 -4.98 23.63 -11.92
N GLY A 148 -5.14 22.32 -12.03
CA GLY A 148 -6.46 21.66 -12.17
C GLY A 148 -7.34 21.88 -10.95
N VAL A 149 -6.76 21.68 -9.75
CA VAL A 149 -7.42 21.97 -8.46
C VAL A 149 -7.67 23.48 -8.31
N ASN A 150 -6.72 24.33 -8.70
CA ASN A 150 -6.88 25.78 -8.65
C ASN A 150 -8.05 26.26 -9.53
N GLU A 151 -8.10 25.83 -10.80
CA GLU A 151 -9.15 26.27 -11.73
C GLU A 151 -10.52 25.80 -11.26
N TYR A 152 -10.65 24.54 -10.81
CA TYR A 152 -11.92 24.04 -10.27
C TYR A 152 -12.39 24.89 -9.08
N ALA A 153 -11.54 25.12 -8.09
CA ALA A 153 -11.87 25.95 -6.92
C ALA A 153 -12.13 27.44 -7.27
N ARG A 154 -11.43 27.99 -8.27
CA ARG A 154 -11.69 29.34 -8.80
C ARG A 154 -13.01 29.44 -9.56
N GLN A 155 -13.46 28.36 -10.20
CA GLN A 155 -14.72 28.29 -10.92
C GLN A 155 -15.93 28.05 -10.00
N ASN A 156 -15.74 27.25 -8.95
CA ASN A 156 -16.81 26.76 -8.08
C ASN A 156 -16.61 27.15 -6.59
N PRO A 157 -16.34 28.43 -6.25
CA PRO A 157 -15.92 28.83 -4.90
C PRO A 157 -17.01 28.68 -3.80
N GLY A 158 -18.23 28.26 -4.16
CA GLY A 158 -19.28 27.90 -3.20
C GLY A 158 -19.17 26.48 -2.63
N GLU A 159 -18.37 25.61 -3.27
CA GLU A 159 -18.12 24.23 -2.85
C GLU A 159 -16.92 24.11 -1.88
N PHE A 160 -16.18 25.20 -1.67
CA PHE A 160 -14.95 25.24 -0.88
C PHE A 160 -15.10 26.11 0.38
N PRO A 161 -14.33 25.84 1.45
CA PRO A 161 -14.28 26.73 2.61
C PRO A 161 -13.89 28.16 2.20
N ALA A 162 -14.62 29.16 2.70
CA ALA A 162 -14.46 30.57 2.29
C ALA A 162 -13.09 31.21 2.64
N TRP A 163 -12.22 30.49 3.33
CA TRP A 163 -10.83 30.87 3.62
C TRP A 163 -9.81 30.28 2.62
N LEU A 164 -10.22 29.34 1.76
CA LEU A 164 -9.34 28.62 0.86
C LEU A 164 -8.86 29.54 -0.28
N VAL A 165 -7.54 29.61 -0.46
CA VAL A 165 -6.89 30.35 -1.53
C VAL A 165 -6.39 29.35 -2.58
N PRO A 166 -6.96 29.33 -3.81
CA PRO A 166 -6.54 28.43 -4.88
C PRO A 166 -5.31 29.00 -5.62
N ASP A 167 -4.16 28.98 -4.93
CA ASP A 167 -2.84 29.38 -5.44
C ASP A 167 -1.81 28.23 -5.35
N PHE A 168 -2.27 26.99 -5.51
CA PHE A 168 -1.46 25.79 -5.43
C PHE A 168 -0.46 25.67 -6.59
N THR A 169 0.65 25.00 -6.29
CA THR A 169 1.80 24.78 -7.17
C THR A 169 2.16 23.29 -7.19
N GLY A 170 2.94 22.84 -8.16
CA GLY A 170 3.40 21.46 -8.19
C GLY A 170 4.31 21.05 -7.02
N VAL A 171 4.88 22.01 -6.27
CA VAL A 171 5.57 21.74 -4.99
C VAL A 171 4.57 21.24 -3.94
N ASP A 172 3.38 21.85 -3.87
CA ASP A 172 2.32 21.46 -2.94
C ASP A 172 1.79 20.05 -3.26
N ALA A 173 1.74 19.70 -4.55
CA ALA A 173 1.38 18.36 -5.04
C ALA A 173 2.49 17.33 -4.78
N LEU A 174 3.76 17.66 -5.06
CA LEU A 174 4.92 16.80 -4.77
C LEU A 174 5.03 16.47 -3.28
N THR A 175 4.59 17.36 -2.39
CA THR A 175 4.75 17.19 -0.94
C THR A 175 4.09 15.90 -0.42
N ASN A 176 2.99 15.44 -1.03
CA ASN A 176 2.33 14.16 -0.70
C ASN A 176 3.15 12.91 -1.13
N ASP A 177 4.14 13.10 -2.00
CA ASP A 177 5.04 12.08 -2.52
C ASP A 177 6.46 12.11 -1.90
N VAL A 178 6.76 13.09 -1.05
CA VAL A 178 7.99 13.15 -0.25
C VAL A 178 7.91 12.23 0.96
N TYR A 179 8.99 11.50 1.23
CA TYR A 179 9.20 10.78 2.49
C TYR A 179 10.12 11.58 3.42
N THR A 180 9.68 11.75 4.67
CA THR A 180 10.48 12.19 5.80
C THR A 180 10.86 10.98 6.70
N TRP A 181 11.77 11.22 7.64
CA TRP A 181 12.09 10.31 8.74
C TRP A 181 10.86 9.94 9.58
N SER A 182 10.83 8.73 10.12
CA SER A 182 9.66 8.20 10.82
C SER A 182 9.48 8.76 12.24
N ARG A 183 8.60 9.76 12.33
CA ARG A 183 8.06 10.28 13.60
C ARG A 183 7.32 9.20 14.42
N ALA A 184 6.61 8.30 13.74
CA ALA A 184 5.89 7.19 14.41
C ALA A 184 6.86 6.19 15.06
N ASP A 185 7.95 5.79 14.36
CA ASP A 185 8.98 4.92 14.95
C ASP A 185 9.75 5.64 16.06
N ALA A 186 9.95 6.96 15.98
CA ALA A 186 10.53 7.78 17.05
C ALA A 186 9.67 7.76 18.33
N ALA A 187 8.36 7.98 18.22
CA ALA A 187 7.43 7.89 19.34
C ALA A 187 7.40 6.47 19.96
N ALA A 188 7.34 5.44 19.10
CA ALA A 188 7.39 4.05 19.52
C ALA A 188 8.68 3.72 20.28
N PHE A 189 9.85 4.20 19.81
CA PHE A 189 11.11 4.04 20.52
C PHE A 189 11.11 4.71 21.89
N VAL A 190 10.58 5.94 22.02
CA VAL A 190 10.51 6.64 23.31
C VAL A 190 9.60 5.92 24.32
N ARG A 191 8.43 5.42 23.90
CA ARG A 191 7.56 4.62 24.78
C ARG A 191 8.19 3.28 25.16
N ALA A 192 8.81 2.58 24.21
CA ALA A 192 9.50 1.33 24.48
C ALA A 192 10.67 1.53 25.47
N GLN A 193 11.40 2.64 25.35
CA GLN A 193 12.46 2.99 26.29
C GLN A 193 11.90 3.32 27.68
N ALA A 194 10.82 4.10 27.77
CA ALA A 194 10.14 4.38 29.04
C ALA A 194 9.66 3.10 29.75
N ALA A 195 9.10 2.15 29.00
CA ALA A 195 8.67 0.86 29.55
C ALA A 195 9.85 0.02 30.09
N ARG A 196 10.99 0.00 29.39
CA ARG A 196 12.24 -0.63 29.87
C ARG A 196 12.75 0.02 31.15
N ASP A 197 12.66 1.34 31.27
CA ASP A 197 13.10 2.06 32.48
C ASP A 197 12.14 1.89 33.66
N GLN A 198 10.82 1.83 33.41
CA GLN A 198 9.81 1.43 34.41
C GLN A 198 10.08 0.01 34.94
N GLU A 199 10.36 -0.95 34.06
CA GLU A 199 10.72 -2.33 34.44
C GLU A 199 12.03 -2.38 35.26
N ARG A 200 13.08 -1.69 34.77
CA ARG A 200 14.40 -1.62 35.42
C ARG A 200 14.36 -1.03 36.83
N VAL A 201 13.47 -0.06 37.08
CA VAL A 201 13.28 0.58 38.40
C VAL A 201 12.22 -0.13 39.24
N GLY A 202 11.45 -1.06 38.65
CA GLY A 202 10.36 -1.77 39.34
C GLY A 202 9.15 -0.89 39.66
N SER A 203 8.98 0.23 38.96
CA SER A 203 7.90 1.19 39.19
C SER A 203 7.22 1.59 37.88
N ARG A 204 5.89 1.40 37.83
CA ARG A 204 5.04 1.86 36.72
C ARG A 204 4.68 3.35 36.80
N ASP A 205 5.03 4.01 37.90
CA ASP A 205 4.68 5.42 38.17
C ASP A 205 5.72 6.40 37.60
N LEU A 206 6.79 5.91 36.93
CA LEU A 206 7.70 6.79 36.18
C LEU A 206 6.97 7.34 34.94
N PRO A 207 6.88 8.66 34.76
CA PRO A 207 6.22 9.25 33.60
C PRO A 207 6.99 8.91 32.31
N VAL A 208 6.25 8.56 31.26
CA VAL A 208 6.81 8.46 29.90
C VAL A 208 7.35 9.83 29.49
N PRO A 209 8.58 9.94 28.93
CA PRO A 209 9.09 11.21 28.44
C PRO A 209 8.16 11.81 27.39
N ALA A 210 7.78 13.07 27.58
CA ALA A 210 6.98 13.80 26.60
C ALA A 210 7.79 13.98 25.30
N TYR A 211 7.19 13.62 24.18
CA TYR A 211 7.69 13.86 22.83
C TYR A 211 6.80 14.88 22.10
N PRO A 212 7.30 15.50 21.01
CA PRO A 212 6.53 16.50 20.26
C PRO A 212 5.17 15.99 19.75
N SER A 213 4.21 16.90 19.65
CA SER A 213 2.81 16.60 19.33
C SER A 213 2.66 15.96 17.96
N SER A 214 3.48 16.38 16.99
CA SER A 214 3.50 15.83 15.65
C SER A 214 3.83 14.34 15.60
N TRP A 215 4.59 13.80 16.55
CA TRP A 215 4.95 12.38 16.54
C TRP A 215 3.81 11.49 17.01
N GLY A 216 3.03 11.95 18.00
CA GLY A 216 1.81 11.25 18.44
C GLY A 216 0.71 11.31 17.38
N HIS A 217 0.64 12.41 16.62
CA HIS A 217 -0.28 12.54 15.48
C HIS A 217 0.10 11.59 14.34
N GLU A 218 1.36 11.58 13.91
CA GLU A 218 1.88 10.63 12.91
C GLU A 218 1.67 9.18 13.33
N GLU A 219 1.97 8.82 14.59
CA GLU A 219 1.68 7.48 15.10
C GLU A 219 0.18 7.14 15.04
N ALA A 220 -0.71 8.08 15.36
CA ALA A 220 -2.15 7.87 15.26
C ALA A 220 -2.61 7.69 13.79
N LEU A 221 -2.01 8.41 12.84
CA LEU A 221 -2.23 8.20 11.41
C LEU A 221 -1.72 6.82 10.95
N PHE A 222 -0.49 6.43 11.33
CA PHE A 222 0.04 5.10 11.05
C PHE A 222 -0.78 3.98 11.71
N SER A 223 -1.36 4.23 12.89
CA SER A 223 -2.25 3.30 13.62
C SER A 223 -3.68 3.31 13.10
N SER A 224 -4.05 4.23 12.21
CA SER A 224 -5.33 4.20 11.48
C SER A 224 -5.35 3.14 10.36
N PHE A 225 -4.17 2.59 10.02
CA PHE A 225 -4.02 1.29 9.40
C PHE A 225 -3.93 0.21 10.51
N ASP A 226 -4.98 -0.59 10.66
CA ASP A 226 -5.01 -1.70 11.60
C ASP A 226 -4.58 -2.99 10.90
N PRO A 227 -3.44 -3.61 11.26
CA PRO A 227 -2.95 -4.84 10.62
C PRO A 227 -3.81 -6.10 10.88
N VAL A 228 -4.90 -5.99 11.65
CA VAL A 228 -5.93 -7.02 11.82
C VAL A 228 -7.06 -6.89 10.78
N THR A 229 -7.50 -5.66 10.48
CA THR A 229 -8.67 -5.38 9.61
C THR A 229 -8.31 -4.87 8.21
N ASP A 230 -7.17 -4.19 8.05
CA ASP A 230 -6.65 -3.70 6.78
C ASP A 230 -5.58 -4.65 6.17
N GLY A 231 -5.23 -4.38 4.91
CA GLY A 231 -4.33 -5.20 4.11
C GLY A 231 -4.49 -5.01 2.60
N SER A 232 -4.35 -6.12 1.88
CA SER A 232 -4.52 -6.26 0.42
C SER A 232 -4.44 -7.76 0.07
N ASN A 233 -5.10 -8.20 -0.99
CA ASN A 233 -4.72 -9.38 -1.78
C ASN A 233 -4.14 -8.95 -3.14
N ALA A 234 -3.30 -9.80 -3.72
CA ALA A 234 -2.96 -9.79 -5.14
C ALA A 234 -2.65 -11.21 -5.62
N TRP A 235 -3.04 -11.52 -6.86
CA TRP A 235 -2.64 -12.73 -7.59
C TRP A 235 -2.07 -12.31 -8.96
N ALA A 236 -1.10 -13.06 -9.47
CA ALA A 236 -0.86 -13.13 -10.91
C ALA A 236 -0.72 -14.60 -11.33
N LEU A 237 -1.33 -14.94 -12.47
CA LEU A 237 -1.40 -16.27 -13.07
C LEU A 237 -0.80 -16.21 -14.48
N ASP A 238 0.05 -17.17 -14.84
CA ASP A 238 0.58 -17.28 -16.21
C ASP A 238 -0.32 -18.13 -17.12
N GLY A 239 -0.01 -18.18 -18.42
CA GLY A 239 -0.75 -18.93 -19.43
C GLY A 239 -0.85 -20.45 -19.22
N THR A 240 -0.10 -21.03 -18.26
CA THR A 240 -0.30 -22.44 -17.86
C THR A 240 -1.45 -22.62 -16.87
N ARG A 241 -1.93 -21.52 -16.28
CA ARG A 241 -2.97 -21.46 -15.24
C ARG A 241 -4.22 -20.71 -15.66
N THR A 242 -4.31 -20.27 -16.92
CA THR A 242 -5.48 -19.57 -17.47
C THR A 242 -6.10 -20.36 -18.63
N GLU A 243 -7.42 -20.25 -18.85
CA GLU A 243 -8.08 -20.95 -19.97
C GLU A 243 -7.74 -20.36 -21.35
N SER A 244 -7.44 -19.06 -21.39
CA SER A 244 -7.01 -18.31 -22.58
C SER A 244 -5.60 -18.67 -23.03
N GLY A 245 -4.69 -18.92 -22.08
CA GLY A 245 -3.25 -18.93 -22.29
C GLY A 245 -2.59 -17.55 -22.10
N ASP A 246 -3.38 -16.51 -21.83
CA ASP A 246 -2.93 -15.15 -21.54
C ASP A 246 -2.77 -14.95 -20.01
N ALA A 247 -1.87 -14.07 -19.55
CA ALA A 247 -1.65 -13.87 -18.12
C ALA A 247 -2.79 -13.05 -17.47
N ILE A 248 -3.14 -13.37 -16.21
CA ILE A 248 -4.16 -12.65 -15.43
C ILE A 248 -3.54 -12.01 -14.18
N LEU A 249 -3.91 -10.76 -13.89
CA LEU A 249 -3.56 -10.01 -12.68
C LEU A 249 -4.82 -9.62 -11.89
N LEU A 250 -4.82 -9.92 -10.59
CA LEU A 250 -5.83 -9.46 -9.62
C LEU A 250 -5.21 -8.42 -8.68
N ARG A 251 -5.83 -7.24 -8.59
CA ARG A 251 -5.51 -6.18 -7.61
C ARG A 251 -6.68 -6.00 -6.65
N ASN A 252 -6.44 -6.18 -5.35
CA ASN A 252 -7.48 -6.11 -4.33
C ASN A 252 -6.94 -5.49 -3.01
N PRO A 253 -6.75 -4.17 -2.92
CA PRO A 253 -6.44 -3.50 -1.66
C PRO A 253 -7.55 -3.66 -0.60
N HIS A 254 -7.16 -3.63 0.68
CA HIS A 254 -8.06 -3.64 1.83
C HIS A 254 -7.73 -2.47 2.75
N LEU A 255 -8.40 -1.33 2.61
CA LEU A 255 -8.22 -0.18 3.49
C LEU A 255 -9.61 0.34 3.92
N SER A 256 -9.66 1.44 4.68
CA SER A 256 -10.88 2.26 4.78
C SER A 256 -11.42 2.59 3.39
N TRP A 257 -12.74 2.62 3.25
CA TRP A 257 -13.41 3.13 2.06
C TRP A 257 -13.09 4.63 1.83
N GLU A 258 -12.68 5.35 2.89
CA GLU A 258 -12.15 6.72 2.82
C GLU A 258 -10.69 6.81 2.33
N ALA A 259 -9.98 5.69 2.11
CA ALA A 259 -8.54 5.68 1.77
C ALA A 259 -8.19 6.11 0.34
N GLY A 260 -9.14 6.73 -0.36
CA GLY A 260 -8.93 7.50 -1.57
C GLY A 260 -8.33 6.74 -2.73
N TYR A 261 -8.99 5.67 -3.16
CA TYR A 261 -8.80 5.11 -4.51
C TYR A 261 -9.69 5.84 -5.49
N TYR A 262 -9.16 6.20 -6.65
CA TYR A 262 -9.88 6.89 -7.72
C TYR A 262 -9.65 6.15 -9.04
N GLU A 263 -10.69 5.51 -9.57
CA GLU A 263 -10.63 4.76 -10.83
C GLU A 263 -10.57 5.73 -12.03
N ALA A 264 -9.61 5.52 -12.94
CA ALA A 264 -9.53 6.29 -14.19
C ALA A 264 -8.81 5.52 -15.32
N HIS A 265 -9.17 5.88 -16.55
CA HIS A 265 -8.44 5.57 -17.79
C HIS A 265 -7.77 6.84 -18.29
N VAL A 266 -6.51 6.74 -18.71
CA VAL A 266 -5.72 7.89 -19.15
C VAL A 266 -4.95 7.55 -20.43
N GLN A 267 -4.97 8.45 -21.41
CA GLN A 267 -4.14 8.41 -22.59
C GLN A 267 -3.41 9.75 -22.76
N ILE A 268 -2.09 9.71 -22.85
CA ILE A 268 -1.23 10.88 -22.94
C ILE A 268 -0.48 10.84 -24.27
N SER A 269 -1.00 11.57 -25.26
CA SER A 269 -0.60 11.51 -26.67
C SER A 269 -0.50 10.04 -27.16
N ASP A 270 0.68 9.68 -27.62
CA ASP A 270 1.19 8.38 -28.05
C ASP A 270 2.27 7.85 -27.09
N GLU A 271 2.51 8.50 -25.95
CA GLU A 271 3.52 8.08 -24.97
C GLU A 271 3.02 7.00 -24.00
N VAL A 272 1.75 7.03 -23.60
CA VAL A 272 1.17 6.04 -22.68
C VAL A 272 -0.37 5.98 -22.77
N GLU A 273 -0.92 4.77 -22.68
CA GLU A 273 -2.32 4.49 -22.33
C GLU A 273 -2.31 3.62 -21.05
N PHE A 274 -3.07 4.00 -20.02
CA PHE A 274 -3.06 3.32 -18.72
C PHE A 274 -4.44 3.33 -18.05
N TYR A 275 -4.78 2.26 -17.34
CA TYR A 275 -6.01 2.11 -16.57
C TYR A 275 -5.71 1.65 -15.15
N GLY A 276 -6.30 2.26 -14.13
CA GLY A 276 -6.06 1.85 -12.74
C GLY A 276 -6.61 2.80 -11.67
N ASP A 277 -6.08 2.67 -10.46
CA ASP A 277 -6.35 3.60 -9.36
C ASP A 277 -5.28 4.67 -9.17
N PHE A 278 -5.75 5.90 -9.13
CA PHE A 278 -5.04 7.10 -8.69
C PHE A 278 -5.40 7.41 -7.23
N ARG A 279 -4.70 8.38 -6.61
CA ARG A 279 -4.94 8.77 -5.21
C ARG A 279 -5.57 10.14 -5.10
N ILE A 280 -6.61 10.23 -4.26
CA ILE A 280 -7.38 11.45 -4.05
C ILE A 280 -6.51 12.47 -3.30
N GLY A 281 -6.37 13.67 -3.86
CA GLY A 281 -5.42 14.68 -3.37
C GLY A 281 -3.98 14.45 -3.85
N GLY A 282 -3.74 13.55 -4.81
CA GLY A 282 -2.43 13.24 -5.35
C GLY A 282 -2.41 13.16 -6.88
N ALA A 283 -1.39 13.77 -7.48
CA ALA A 283 -1.03 13.52 -8.87
C ALA A 283 -0.53 12.07 -9.07
N PHE A 284 0.19 11.55 -8.07
CA PHE A 284 0.59 10.15 -7.95
C PHE A 284 0.24 9.61 -6.55
N GLY A 285 0.96 8.59 -6.07
CA GLY A 285 0.75 7.97 -4.75
C GLY A 285 0.99 6.46 -4.81
N ILE A 286 0.25 5.67 -4.03
CA ILE A 286 0.27 4.20 -4.14
C ILE A 286 -0.70 3.78 -5.25
N ILE A 287 -0.23 3.90 -6.50
CA ILE A 287 -0.96 3.57 -7.74
C ILE A 287 -0.78 2.09 -8.11
N GLY A 288 -1.78 1.53 -8.78
CA GLY A 288 -1.58 0.39 -9.68
C GLY A 288 -2.71 0.25 -10.68
N GLY A 289 -2.52 -0.65 -11.64
CA GLY A 289 -3.18 -0.58 -12.92
C GLY A 289 -2.38 -1.30 -13.98
N PHE A 290 -2.68 -1.02 -15.24
CA PHE A 290 -2.07 -1.65 -16.41
C PHE A 290 -2.05 -0.71 -17.62
N ASN A 291 -1.05 -0.90 -18.49
CA ASN A 291 -1.05 -0.40 -19.87
C ASN A 291 -1.42 -1.56 -20.82
N GLN A 292 -1.25 -1.42 -22.14
CA GLN A 292 -1.54 -2.51 -23.09
C GLN A 292 -0.68 -3.77 -22.82
N HIS A 293 0.56 -3.59 -22.36
CA HIS A 293 1.56 -4.65 -22.27
C HIS A 293 1.64 -5.29 -20.87
N LEU A 294 1.53 -4.51 -19.81
CA LEU A 294 1.79 -4.98 -18.44
C LEU A 294 0.94 -4.28 -17.39
N GLY A 295 0.86 -4.87 -16.20
CA GLY A 295 0.25 -4.24 -15.03
C GLY A 295 0.84 -4.66 -13.71
N TRP A 296 0.49 -3.93 -12.64
CA TRP A 296 0.90 -4.26 -11.29
C TRP A 296 -0.16 -4.01 -10.20
N ALA A 297 -0.23 -4.97 -9.27
CA ALA A 297 -0.94 -4.85 -8.00
C ALA A 297 0.06 -4.58 -6.86
N THR A 298 -0.30 -3.69 -5.94
CA THR A 298 0.51 -3.36 -4.76
C THR A 298 -0.14 -3.92 -3.51
N THR A 299 0.63 -4.60 -2.67
CA THR A 299 0.16 -5.07 -1.36
C THR A 299 1.05 -4.52 -0.25
N ASN A 300 0.48 -4.15 0.90
CA ASN A 300 1.29 -3.67 2.03
C ASN A 300 2.25 -4.76 2.53
N ASN A 301 3.50 -4.36 2.81
CA ASN A 301 4.52 -5.18 3.47
C ASN A 301 4.89 -4.57 4.83
N SER A 302 5.72 -5.27 5.62
CA SER A 302 6.09 -4.83 6.98
C SER A 302 7.60 -4.81 7.28
N PRO A 303 8.48 -4.35 6.37
CA PRO A 303 9.91 -4.19 6.65
C PRO A 303 10.16 -3.13 7.73
N ARG A 304 11.30 -3.24 8.44
CA ARG A 304 11.77 -2.20 9.37
C ARG A 304 12.74 -1.26 8.64
N TYR A 305 12.31 -0.04 8.37
CA TYR A 305 13.14 0.97 7.70
C TYR A 305 14.07 1.67 8.69
N SER A 306 13.51 2.19 9.78
CA SER A 306 14.24 3.01 10.75
C SER A 306 15.13 2.16 11.65
N GLN A 307 16.31 2.69 11.97
CA GLN A 307 17.26 2.11 12.92
C GLN A 307 17.71 3.20 13.90
N VAL A 308 17.66 2.91 15.19
CA VAL A 308 18.12 3.85 16.24
C VAL A 308 19.53 3.49 16.70
N TYR A 309 20.39 4.49 16.83
CA TYR A 309 21.76 4.38 17.30
C TYR A 309 21.98 5.19 18.58
N ALA A 310 22.56 4.57 19.61
CA ALA A 310 23.01 5.25 20.81
C ALA A 310 24.47 5.70 20.62
N LEU A 311 24.68 7.01 20.47
CA LEU A 311 25.98 7.66 20.33
C LEU A 311 26.33 8.36 21.65
N GLU A 312 27.58 8.26 22.09
CA GLU A 312 28.00 8.81 23.39
C GLU A 312 28.06 10.34 23.36
N LEU A 313 27.59 11.00 24.42
CA LEU A 313 27.67 12.45 24.57
C LEU A 313 29.11 12.88 24.90
N HIS A 314 29.56 13.99 24.31
CA HIS A 314 30.91 14.49 24.57
C HIS A 314 31.00 15.14 25.96
N SER A 315 31.54 14.40 26.93
CA SER A 315 31.66 14.67 28.38
C SER A 315 32.20 16.04 28.85
N SER A 316 32.58 16.92 27.93
CA SER A 316 33.09 18.28 28.18
C SER A 316 32.78 19.28 27.06
N ARG A 317 31.85 18.96 26.14
CA ARG A 317 31.39 19.85 25.06
C ARG A 317 29.89 19.64 24.85
N ASP A 318 29.10 20.54 25.42
CA ASP A 318 27.65 20.53 25.28
C ASP A 318 27.25 20.57 23.79
N GLY A 319 26.14 19.91 23.43
CA GLY A 319 25.68 19.81 22.05
C GLY A 319 26.60 19.04 21.10
N HIS A 320 27.50 18.18 21.60
CA HIS A 320 28.36 17.32 20.77
C HIS A 320 28.23 15.84 21.15
N LEU A 321 28.31 14.99 20.13
CA LEU A 321 28.46 13.54 20.25
C LEU A 321 29.95 13.15 20.13
N VAL A 322 30.27 11.92 20.50
CA VAL A 322 31.54 11.24 20.20
C VAL A 322 31.26 10.11 19.22
N LEU A 323 31.95 10.12 18.07
CA LEU A 323 31.97 9.02 17.12
C LEU A 323 33.32 8.98 16.41
N ASP A 324 33.88 7.78 16.18
CA ASP A 324 35.24 7.58 15.65
C ASP A 324 36.36 8.25 16.51
N ASN A 325 36.04 8.58 17.77
CA ASN A 325 36.80 9.42 18.71
C ASN A 325 36.84 10.92 18.37
N GLU A 326 36.10 11.37 17.35
CA GLU A 326 35.93 12.78 17.02
C GLU A 326 34.66 13.38 17.65
N ALA A 327 34.64 14.70 17.81
CA ALA A 327 33.52 15.43 18.40
C ALA A 327 32.57 15.94 17.30
N VAL A 328 31.38 15.35 17.21
CA VAL A 328 30.39 15.65 16.16
C VAL A 328 29.34 16.61 16.72
N ALA A 329 29.31 17.84 16.22
CA ALA A 329 28.35 18.86 16.65
C ALA A 329 26.91 18.49 16.23
N LEU A 330 25.99 18.54 17.19
CA LEU A 330 24.55 18.56 16.94
C LEU A 330 24.13 19.93 16.40
N ARG A 331 22.95 19.99 15.79
CA ARG A 331 22.31 21.22 15.31
C ARG A 331 20.83 21.21 15.65
N ASP A 332 20.32 22.27 16.26
CA ASP A 332 18.88 22.36 16.49
C ASP A 332 18.16 22.77 15.21
N SER A 333 17.13 22.00 14.85
CA SER A 333 16.13 22.37 13.85
C SER A 333 14.86 22.79 14.58
N THR A 334 14.30 23.93 14.20
CA THR A 334 13.04 24.45 14.75
C THR A 334 12.04 24.64 13.63
N ILE A 335 10.96 23.86 13.66
CA ILE A 335 9.83 24.02 12.75
C ILE A 335 8.80 24.89 13.47
N THR A 336 8.37 25.98 12.84
CA THR A 336 7.32 26.86 13.36
C THR A 336 6.11 26.82 12.43
N VAL A 337 4.95 26.56 13.02
CA VAL A 337 3.63 26.57 12.38
C VAL A 337 2.76 27.68 12.99
N GLU A 338 1.70 28.05 12.31
CA GLU A 338 0.86 29.21 12.63
C GLU A 338 -0.60 28.78 12.75
N TRP A 339 -1.34 29.41 13.66
CA TRP A 339 -2.74 29.07 13.92
C TRP A 339 -3.61 30.31 14.13
N SER A 340 -4.89 30.20 13.76
CA SER A 340 -5.92 31.21 14.00
C SER A 340 -7.20 30.55 14.51
N GLU A 341 -7.79 31.11 15.56
CA GLU A 341 -9.04 30.63 16.15
C GLU A 341 -10.27 31.38 15.60
N PRO A 342 -11.49 30.80 15.69
CA PRO A 342 -12.72 31.46 15.28
C PRO A 342 -13.06 32.77 16.03
N ASP A 343 -12.41 33.05 17.17
CA ASP A 343 -12.56 34.31 17.90
C ASP A 343 -11.65 35.45 17.38
N GLY A 344 -10.79 35.15 16.39
CA GLY A 344 -9.83 36.08 15.82
C GLY A 344 -8.50 36.16 16.58
N SER A 345 -8.29 35.36 17.62
CA SER A 345 -6.96 35.17 18.19
C SER A 345 -6.07 34.38 17.22
N MET A 346 -4.79 34.74 17.18
CA MET A 346 -3.80 34.14 16.29
C MET A 346 -2.50 33.92 17.05
N GLY A 347 -1.72 32.94 16.64
CA GLY A 347 -0.40 32.69 17.20
C GLY A 347 0.46 31.76 16.38
N GLN A 348 1.60 31.43 16.94
CA GLN A 348 2.55 30.47 16.39
C GLN A 348 2.81 29.37 17.41
N SER A 349 3.38 28.25 16.97
CA SER A 349 3.91 27.21 17.85
C SER A 349 5.10 26.54 17.16
N SER A 350 6.10 26.15 17.96
CA SER A 350 7.38 25.68 17.46
C SER A 350 7.74 24.35 18.10
N GLU A 351 8.14 23.39 17.27
CA GLU A 351 8.78 22.15 17.72
C GLU A 351 10.28 22.24 17.39
N THR A 352 11.13 22.21 18.42
CA THR A 352 12.60 22.22 18.29
C THR A 352 13.16 20.85 18.63
N MET A 353 14.08 20.37 17.79
CA MET A 353 14.71 19.05 17.93
C MET A 353 16.17 19.12 17.49
N SER A 354 17.07 18.49 18.26
CA SER A 354 18.49 18.41 17.91
C SER A 354 18.74 17.32 16.87
N TRP A 355 19.58 17.61 15.89
CA TRP A 355 19.95 16.72 14.78
C TRP A 355 21.42 16.36 14.81
N SER A 356 21.71 15.10 14.51
CA SER A 356 23.03 14.65 14.06
C SER A 356 23.15 14.78 12.52
N PRO A 357 24.34 14.58 11.94
CA PRO A 357 24.50 14.47 10.48
C PRO A 357 23.77 13.29 9.81
N TRP A 358 23.15 12.38 10.58
CA TRP A 358 22.53 11.14 10.08
C TRP A 358 21.02 11.06 10.34
N GLY A 359 20.47 12.02 11.08
CA GLY A 359 19.06 12.02 11.51
C GLY A 359 18.85 12.65 12.90
N PRO A 360 17.59 12.73 13.35
CA PRO A 360 17.22 13.41 14.59
C PRO A 360 17.61 12.65 15.85
N VAL A 361 17.90 13.39 16.92
CA VAL A 361 18.04 12.85 18.28
C VAL A 361 16.62 12.68 18.86
N VAL A 362 16.12 11.44 18.86
CA VAL A 362 14.75 11.11 19.28
C VAL A 362 14.62 10.88 20.79
N HIS A 363 15.73 10.64 21.48
CA HIS A 363 15.81 10.53 22.94
C HIS A 363 17.24 10.84 23.42
N GLN A 364 17.41 11.17 24.70
CA GLN A 364 18.72 11.40 25.31
C GLN A 364 18.70 11.06 26.80
N ASN A 365 19.82 10.55 27.33
CA ASN A 365 20.09 10.41 28.77
C ASN A 365 21.50 10.93 29.11
N ASP A 366 21.92 10.83 30.38
CA ASP A 366 23.20 11.32 30.89
C ASP A 366 24.46 10.87 30.12
N LYS A 367 24.38 9.78 29.34
CA LYS A 367 25.51 9.24 28.56
C LYS A 367 25.29 9.22 27.05
N TYR A 368 24.06 8.99 26.58
CA TYR A 368 23.78 8.71 25.17
C TYR A 368 22.72 9.63 24.59
N ALA A 369 22.98 10.12 23.37
CA ALA A 369 21.95 10.57 22.44
C ALA A 369 21.52 9.40 21.56
N TYR A 370 20.21 9.26 21.35
CA TYR A 370 19.62 8.21 20.52
C TYR A 370 19.20 8.83 19.19
N VAL A 371 20.00 8.58 18.15
CA VAL A 371 19.77 9.07 16.79
C VAL A 371 18.91 8.08 16.03
N LEU A 372 17.73 8.50 15.56
CA LEU A 372 16.98 7.72 14.58
C LEU A 372 17.55 7.99 13.18
N THR A 373 17.75 6.92 12.42
CA THR A 373 18.19 6.97 11.02
C THR A 373 17.16 6.24 10.17
N ASP A 374 16.74 6.83 9.05
CA ASP A 374 15.75 6.23 8.15
C ASP A 374 16.22 6.34 6.69
N PRO A 375 16.40 5.22 5.97
CA PRO A 375 16.81 5.23 4.57
C PRO A 375 15.75 5.81 3.62
N ARG A 376 14.53 6.09 4.08
CA ARG A 376 13.48 6.76 3.29
C ARG A 376 13.61 8.28 3.29
N ASP A 377 14.25 8.87 4.32
CA ASP A 377 14.25 10.31 4.56
C ASP A 377 14.78 11.12 3.37
N GLY A 378 14.12 12.24 3.07
CA GLY A 378 14.43 13.12 1.95
C GLY A 378 14.18 12.53 0.55
N GLN A 379 13.47 11.42 0.42
CA GLN A 379 13.14 10.82 -0.89
C GLN A 379 11.90 11.46 -1.51
N TYR A 380 12.00 11.84 -2.79
CA TYR A 380 11.01 12.66 -3.51
C TYR A 380 10.64 12.09 -4.89
N GLN A 381 11.35 11.07 -5.37
CA GLN A 381 11.23 10.56 -6.75
C GLN A 381 10.08 9.53 -6.92
N ARG A 382 9.06 9.52 -6.04
CA ARG A 382 7.96 8.52 -6.10
C ARG A 382 7.18 8.63 -7.41
N GLY A 383 6.70 9.84 -7.75
CA GLY A 383 6.03 10.12 -9.03
C GLY A 383 6.88 9.82 -10.25
N GLU A 384 8.19 10.10 -10.21
CA GLU A 384 9.12 9.73 -11.30
C GLU A 384 9.17 8.22 -11.53
N GLN A 385 9.27 7.42 -10.46
CA GLN A 385 9.26 5.96 -10.61
C GLN A 385 7.92 5.49 -11.21
N LEU A 386 6.79 6.08 -10.81
CA LEU A 386 5.46 5.70 -11.28
C LEU A 386 5.23 6.06 -12.76
N VAL A 387 5.63 7.26 -13.20
CA VAL A 387 5.66 7.64 -14.63
C VAL A 387 6.43 6.60 -15.44
N ARG A 388 7.65 6.27 -14.99
CA ARG A 388 8.52 5.29 -15.66
C ARG A 388 7.93 3.87 -15.65
N MET A 389 7.16 3.49 -14.64
CA MET A 389 6.44 2.20 -14.58
C MET A 389 5.24 2.16 -15.53
N MET A 390 4.47 3.26 -15.64
CA MET A 390 3.35 3.38 -16.59
C MET A 390 3.82 3.30 -18.05
N MET A 391 5.02 3.81 -18.34
CA MET A 391 5.64 3.82 -19.67
C MET A 391 6.42 2.54 -20.03
N ALA A 392 6.58 1.57 -19.12
CA ALA A 392 7.33 0.35 -19.41
C ALA A 392 6.54 -0.59 -20.35
N GLY A 393 7.21 -1.21 -21.33
CA GLY A 393 6.61 -2.15 -22.27
C GLY A 393 7.05 -3.62 -22.07
N SER A 394 7.80 -3.91 -21.00
CA SER A 394 8.30 -5.25 -20.70
C SER A 394 8.70 -5.44 -19.23
N LEU A 395 8.80 -6.69 -18.79
CA LEU A 395 9.30 -7.04 -17.45
C LEU A 395 10.74 -6.56 -17.21
N GLU A 396 11.62 -6.57 -18.23
CA GLU A 396 13.00 -6.10 -18.08
C GLU A 396 13.06 -4.60 -17.79
N GLU A 397 12.34 -3.79 -18.57
CA GLU A 397 12.23 -2.35 -18.36
C GLU A 397 11.57 -2.03 -17.01
N TRP A 398 10.48 -2.71 -16.68
CA TRP A 398 9.76 -2.50 -15.42
C TRP A 398 10.63 -2.85 -14.20
N LEU A 399 11.34 -3.98 -14.22
CA LEU A 399 12.30 -4.33 -13.16
C LEU A 399 13.47 -3.33 -13.09
N GLN A 400 13.92 -2.81 -14.22
CA GLN A 400 14.96 -1.78 -14.26
C GLN A 400 14.48 -0.45 -13.64
N VAL A 401 13.20 -0.08 -13.79
CA VAL A 401 12.60 1.05 -13.07
C VAL A 401 12.46 0.75 -11.57
N MET A 402 12.08 -0.47 -11.20
CA MET A 402 12.00 -0.89 -9.79
C MET A 402 13.36 -0.88 -9.06
N ARG A 403 14.50 -0.77 -9.76
CA ARG A 403 15.81 -0.51 -9.13
C ARG A 403 15.91 0.85 -8.43
N MET A 404 15.11 1.84 -8.83
CA MET A 404 15.08 3.16 -8.19
C MET A 404 14.74 3.10 -6.69
N ARG A 405 13.76 2.26 -6.32
CA ARG A 405 13.21 2.16 -4.95
C ARG A 405 12.87 3.53 -4.32
N ALA A 406 12.41 4.46 -5.15
CA ALA A 406 11.94 5.77 -4.75
C ALA A 406 10.53 5.69 -4.16
N HIS A 407 9.66 4.85 -4.73
CA HIS A 407 8.60 4.24 -3.94
C HIS A 407 9.24 3.22 -3.00
N ALA A 408 9.21 3.49 -1.70
CA ALA A 408 10.11 2.85 -0.74
C ALA A 408 9.56 1.56 -0.11
N SER A 409 8.30 1.21 -0.38
CA SER A 409 7.52 0.20 0.34
C SER A 409 6.70 -0.71 -0.59
N SER A 410 5.84 -1.56 0.01
CA SER A 410 4.88 -2.46 -0.67
C SER A 410 5.52 -3.65 -1.39
N ASN A 411 4.81 -4.77 -1.50
CA ASN A 411 5.13 -5.79 -2.51
C ASN A 411 4.45 -5.39 -3.82
N PHE A 412 5.11 -5.64 -4.95
CA PHE A 412 4.54 -5.47 -6.28
C PHE A 412 4.34 -6.85 -6.91
N THR A 413 3.11 -7.14 -7.33
CA THR A 413 2.71 -8.34 -8.08
C THR A 413 2.43 -7.90 -9.52
N TYR A 414 2.90 -8.65 -10.50
CA TYR A 414 3.04 -8.20 -11.90
C TYR A 414 2.58 -9.29 -12.87
N ALA A 415 2.01 -8.90 -14.01
CA ALA A 415 1.77 -9.75 -15.17
C ALA A 415 1.95 -8.95 -16.49
N ASP A 416 2.24 -9.65 -17.61
CA ASP A 416 2.36 -9.04 -18.94
C ASP A 416 1.82 -9.88 -20.13
N ASP A 417 1.74 -9.24 -21.30
CA ASP A 417 1.31 -9.76 -22.60
C ASP A 417 2.27 -10.79 -23.22
N GLN A 418 3.41 -11.04 -22.58
CA GLN A 418 4.36 -12.10 -22.92
C GLN A 418 4.18 -13.33 -22.03
N GLY A 419 3.17 -13.32 -21.15
CA GLY A 419 2.86 -14.42 -20.24
C GLY A 419 3.75 -14.46 -19.00
N ASN A 420 4.56 -13.44 -18.73
CA ASN A 420 5.35 -13.40 -17.50
C ASN A 420 4.49 -13.04 -16.30
N ILE A 421 4.86 -13.58 -15.15
CA ILE A 421 4.36 -13.17 -13.84
C ILE A 421 5.53 -12.94 -12.89
N ALA A 422 5.43 -11.92 -12.05
CA ALA A 422 6.47 -11.63 -11.07
C ALA A 422 5.90 -11.12 -9.74
N LEU A 423 6.66 -11.33 -8.67
CA LEU A 423 6.43 -10.66 -7.40
C LEU A 423 7.73 -10.21 -6.78
N TYR A 424 7.81 -8.91 -6.50
CA TYR A 424 8.97 -8.26 -5.92
C TYR A 424 8.64 -7.69 -4.52
N TYR A 425 9.42 -8.08 -3.52
CA TYR A 425 9.37 -7.51 -2.17
C TYR A 425 10.12 -6.16 -2.16
N ASN A 426 9.46 -5.11 -2.66
CA ASN A 426 10.07 -3.79 -2.72
C ASN A 426 10.19 -3.16 -1.31
N ALA A 427 11.43 -2.89 -0.91
CA ALA A 427 11.71 -2.18 0.33
C ALA A 427 13.04 -1.41 0.23
N ARG A 428 13.04 -0.16 0.69
CA ARG A 428 14.28 0.62 0.88
C ARG A 428 14.90 0.30 2.25
N LEU A 429 15.30 -0.97 2.47
CA LEU A 429 15.88 -1.44 3.73
C LEU A 429 17.31 -0.91 3.97
N PRO A 430 17.71 -0.59 5.22
CA PRO A 430 19.09 -0.24 5.55
C PRO A 430 19.99 -1.48 5.55
N HIS A 431 21.24 -1.36 5.09
CA HIS A 431 22.23 -2.44 5.18
C HIS A 431 22.93 -2.39 6.54
N LEU A 432 22.37 -3.09 7.53
CA LEU A 432 22.86 -3.07 8.91
C LEU A 432 24.18 -3.85 9.05
N PRO A 433 25.23 -3.29 9.72
CA PRO A 433 26.46 -4.02 10.04
C PRO A 433 26.32 -4.93 11.28
N HIS A 434 25.10 -5.06 11.82
CA HIS A 434 24.73 -5.77 13.04
C HIS A 434 23.34 -6.40 12.89
N GLU A 435 22.94 -7.30 13.79
CA GLU A 435 21.56 -7.81 13.85
C GLU A 435 20.56 -6.66 14.14
N SER A 436 19.33 -6.76 13.63
CA SER A 436 18.32 -5.70 13.83
C SER A 436 17.91 -5.61 15.30
N THR A 437 18.02 -4.42 15.88
CA THR A 437 17.78 -4.19 17.32
C THR A 437 16.30 -4.03 17.68
N GLY A 438 15.39 -4.15 16.71
CA GLY A 438 13.94 -4.06 16.92
C GLY A 438 13.50 -2.68 17.38
N ASP A 439 12.98 -2.61 18.60
CA ASP A 439 12.56 -1.39 19.31
C ASP A 439 13.62 -0.87 20.31
N THR A 440 14.82 -1.46 20.29
CA THR A 440 16.01 -1.01 21.05
C THR A 440 17.04 -0.36 20.11
N ALA A 441 18.11 0.22 20.65
CA ALA A 441 19.14 0.93 19.86
C ALA A 441 20.47 0.16 19.84
N ALA A 442 21.17 0.21 18.70
CA ALA A 442 22.56 -0.26 18.60
C ALA A 442 23.52 0.79 19.20
N ILE A 443 24.53 0.38 19.96
CA ILE A 443 25.56 1.30 20.46
C ILE A 443 26.58 1.53 19.34
N ALA A 444 26.78 2.78 18.93
CA ALA A 444 27.76 3.16 17.92
C ALA A 444 28.95 3.88 18.56
N LEU A 445 30.16 3.36 18.35
CA LEU A 445 31.43 3.98 18.76
C LEU A 445 32.20 4.54 17.54
N SER A 446 31.90 3.99 16.36
CA SER A 446 32.52 4.25 15.07
C SER A 446 31.48 4.31 13.96
N ARG A 447 31.79 4.91 12.80
CA ARG A 447 30.90 4.84 11.63
C ARG A 447 30.73 3.44 11.07
N SER A 448 31.63 2.50 11.36
CA SER A 448 31.46 1.07 11.03
C SER A 448 30.38 0.35 11.85
N ASP A 449 29.96 0.90 12.98
CA ASP A 449 28.84 0.36 13.76
C ASP A 449 27.46 0.78 13.22
N MET A 450 27.43 1.66 12.21
CA MET A 450 26.22 2.25 11.64
C MET A 450 26.05 1.85 10.17
N TRP A 451 24.80 1.75 9.69
CA TRP A 451 24.56 1.61 8.26
C TRP A 451 24.99 2.89 7.50
N THR A 452 25.53 2.67 6.30
CA THR A 452 25.96 3.70 5.34
C THR A 452 25.23 3.59 4.00
N GLU A 453 24.69 2.41 3.71
CA GLU A 453 24.08 2.03 2.44
C GLU A 453 22.72 1.37 2.69
N ILE A 454 21.91 1.29 1.63
CA ILE A 454 20.71 0.46 1.60
C ILE A 454 21.06 -0.94 1.07
N VAL A 455 20.30 -1.94 1.49
CA VAL A 455 20.41 -3.33 1.01
C VAL A 455 20.47 -3.36 -0.53
N PRO A 456 21.36 -4.13 -1.18
CA PRO A 456 21.39 -4.26 -2.64
C PRO A 456 20.03 -4.70 -3.21
N TRP A 457 19.65 -4.22 -4.39
CA TRP A 457 18.34 -4.54 -4.97
C TRP A 457 18.18 -6.05 -5.21
N GLU A 458 19.24 -6.66 -5.71
CA GLU A 458 19.38 -8.09 -5.98
C GLU A 458 19.37 -8.96 -4.71
N SER A 459 19.44 -8.37 -3.52
CA SER A 459 19.35 -9.08 -2.23
C SER A 459 17.95 -9.02 -1.59
N LEU A 460 16.94 -8.51 -2.31
CA LEU A 460 15.54 -8.50 -1.88
C LEU A 460 14.75 -9.60 -2.61
N PRO A 461 13.79 -10.28 -1.95
CA PRO A 461 13.04 -11.37 -2.56
C PRO A 461 12.32 -10.96 -3.86
N LEU A 462 12.68 -11.64 -4.94
CA LEU A 462 12.08 -11.53 -6.26
C LEU A 462 11.73 -12.92 -6.78
N TYR A 463 10.47 -13.09 -7.18
CA TYR A 463 9.98 -14.26 -7.89
C TYR A 463 9.63 -13.84 -9.31
N VAL A 464 10.10 -14.58 -10.31
CA VAL A 464 9.75 -14.42 -11.74
C VAL A 464 9.43 -15.82 -12.26
N ASN A 465 8.27 -15.97 -12.91
CA ASN A 465 7.76 -17.21 -13.52
C ASN A 465 7.99 -18.48 -12.66
N PRO A 466 7.61 -18.50 -11.37
CA PRO A 466 7.87 -19.64 -10.48
C PRO A 466 7.01 -20.87 -10.85
N PRO A 467 7.46 -22.09 -10.50
CA PRO A 467 6.77 -23.33 -10.89
C PRO A 467 5.30 -23.39 -10.44
N GLY A 468 4.44 -23.95 -11.30
CA GLY A 468 2.98 -23.99 -11.11
C GLY A 468 2.25 -22.70 -11.51
N GLY A 469 2.96 -21.74 -12.10
CA GLY A 469 2.40 -20.64 -12.88
C GLY A 469 1.57 -19.62 -12.11
N TYR A 470 1.91 -19.38 -10.84
CA TYR A 470 1.26 -18.34 -10.04
C TYR A 470 2.19 -17.67 -9.02
N VAL A 471 1.87 -16.42 -8.68
CA VAL A 471 2.36 -15.70 -7.50
C VAL A 471 1.18 -15.12 -6.72
N GLN A 472 1.26 -15.13 -5.39
CA GLN A 472 0.21 -14.55 -4.53
C GLN A 472 0.77 -13.69 -3.40
N GLN A 473 -0.01 -12.70 -2.95
CA GLN A 473 0.30 -11.90 -1.78
C GLN A 473 -0.95 -11.54 -0.98
N ALA A 474 -0.84 -11.64 0.35
CA ALA A 474 -1.89 -11.31 1.32
C ALA A 474 -1.33 -10.64 2.60
N ASN A 475 -0.38 -9.71 2.41
CA ASN A 475 0.41 -8.96 3.41
C ASN A 475 1.18 -9.81 4.43
N ASP A 476 1.48 -11.06 4.08
CA ASP A 476 2.42 -11.89 4.83
C ASP A 476 3.84 -11.76 4.28
N THR A 477 4.80 -12.38 4.96
CA THR A 477 6.21 -12.27 4.63
C THR A 477 6.54 -12.99 3.31
N PRO A 478 7.62 -12.60 2.60
CA PRO A 478 7.96 -13.13 1.27
C PRO A 478 8.41 -14.60 1.27
N ASP A 479 8.28 -15.31 2.39
CA ASP A 479 8.58 -16.74 2.55
C ASP A 479 7.70 -17.64 1.68
N PHE A 480 6.43 -17.25 1.51
CA PHE A 480 5.40 -18.05 0.85
C PHE A 480 4.66 -17.21 -0.19
N ILE A 481 5.33 -16.97 -1.32
CA ILE A 481 4.72 -16.34 -2.51
C ILE A 481 4.15 -17.39 -3.47
N ASN A 482 4.78 -18.56 -3.50
CA ASN A 482 4.41 -19.75 -4.26
C ASN A 482 4.74 -20.97 -3.36
N LEU A 483 3.96 -22.06 -3.42
CA LEU A 483 4.20 -23.25 -2.56
C LEU A 483 5.16 -24.27 -3.18
N ASN A 484 5.38 -24.22 -4.49
CA ASN A 484 6.36 -25.06 -5.19
C ASN A 484 7.80 -24.54 -5.01
N VAL A 485 7.95 -23.25 -4.65
CA VAL A 485 9.23 -22.63 -4.29
C VAL A 485 9.05 -21.61 -3.16
N THR A 486 9.46 -21.96 -1.95
CA THR A 486 9.52 -21.03 -0.80
C THR A 486 10.85 -20.29 -0.76
N LEU A 487 10.88 -19.10 -0.14
CA LEU A 487 12.11 -18.32 0.03
C LEU A 487 13.18 -19.08 0.81
N ASP A 488 14.38 -19.18 0.23
CA ASP A 488 15.60 -19.41 0.98
C ASP A 488 16.07 -18.08 1.59
N ARG A 489 16.10 -18.00 2.93
CA ARG A 489 16.50 -16.78 3.64
C ARG A 489 18.00 -16.55 3.64
N ASP A 490 18.82 -17.55 3.36
CA ASP A 490 20.29 -17.42 3.35
C ASP A 490 20.79 -16.74 2.06
N THR A 491 19.93 -16.58 1.05
CA THR A 491 20.23 -15.92 -0.24
C THR A 491 19.80 -14.45 -0.32
N VAL A 492 19.16 -13.91 0.73
CA VAL A 492 18.57 -12.56 0.76
C VAL A 492 18.94 -11.78 2.02
N ALA A 493 18.47 -10.54 2.12
CA ALA A 493 18.70 -9.65 3.25
C ALA A 493 18.21 -10.22 4.59
N GLN A 494 19.08 -10.17 5.60
CA GLN A 494 18.81 -10.77 6.91
C GLN A 494 17.85 -9.97 7.81
N ASN A 495 17.62 -8.68 7.51
CA ASN A 495 16.68 -7.81 8.23
C ASN A 495 15.23 -7.87 7.71
N LEU A 496 14.86 -8.95 7.01
CA LEU A 496 13.46 -9.25 6.68
C LEU A 496 12.64 -9.59 7.95
N PRO A 497 11.34 -9.24 8.00
CA PRO A 497 10.48 -9.58 9.13
C PRO A 497 10.42 -11.08 9.41
N LYS A 498 10.10 -11.48 10.66
CA LYS A 498 9.92 -12.90 11.02
C LYS A 498 8.82 -13.55 10.17
N GLU A 499 9.09 -14.76 9.69
CA GLU A 499 8.15 -15.58 8.92
C GLU A 499 6.75 -15.67 9.52
N ARG A 500 5.72 -15.58 8.68
CA ARG A 500 4.31 -15.71 9.06
C ARG A 500 3.46 -16.12 7.85
N LEU A 501 2.47 -16.99 8.05
CA LEU A 501 1.39 -17.22 7.08
C LEU A 501 0.02 -17.32 7.78
N ARG A 502 -0.75 -16.23 7.73
CA ARG A 502 -2.08 -16.07 8.35
C ARG A 502 -3.16 -16.77 7.52
N PHE A 503 -4.31 -17.05 8.13
CA PHE A 503 -5.41 -17.78 7.50
C PHE A 503 -5.87 -17.19 6.15
N ARG A 504 -5.95 -15.86 5.98
CA ARG A 504 -6.29 -15.25 4.67
C ARG A 504 -5.33 -15.66 3.55
N SER A 505 -4.03 -15.69 3.85
CA SER A 505 -2.97 -16.12 2.92
C SER A 505 -2.97 -17.63 2.68
N GLN A 506 -3.40 -18.42 3.68
CA GLN A 506 -3.61 -19.85 3.50
C GLN A 506 -4.83 -20.12 2.61
N LEU A 507 -5.94 -19.39 2.80
CA LEU A 507 -7.11 -19.51 1.94
C LEU A 507 -6.82 -19.02 0.52
N SER A 508 -6.02 -17.95 0.36
CA SER A 508 -5.48 -17.50 -0.93
C SER A 508 -4.82 -18.68 -1.68
N PHE A 509 -3.95 -19.45 -1.02
CA PHE A 509 -3.38 -20.67 -1.60
C PHE A 509 -4.41 -21.78 -1.82
N ASP A 510 -5.31 -22.07 -0.87
CA ASP A 510 -6.38 -23.08 -1.00
C ASP A 510 -7.35 -22.78 -2.17
N LEU A 511 -7.34 -21.56 -2.74
CA LEU A 511 -8.18 -21.15 -3.88
C LEU A 511 -7.49 -21.29 -5.24
N ILE A 512 -6.15 -21.18 -5.33
CA ILE A 512 -5.42 -21.16 -6.63
C ILE A 512 -4.25 -22.16 -6.75
N HIS A 513 -3.85 -22.83 -5.67
CA HIS A 513 -2.77 -23.81 -5.72
C HIS A 513 -3.26 -25.16 -6.25
N GLY A 514 -2.61 -25.64 -7.32
CA GLY A 514 -2.95 -26.86 -8.05
C GLY A 514 -2.55 -26.72 -9.52
N ASP A 515 -3.03 -27.64 -10.36
CA ASP A 515 -2.71 -27.70 -11.79
C ASP A 515 -3.92 -27.35 -12.70
N PHE A 516 -4.96 -26.70 -12.14
CA PHE A 516 -6.15 -26.29 -12.88
C PHE A 516 -5.98 -24.92 -13.54
N GLN A 517 -6.58 -24.75 -14.72
CA GLN A 517 -6.72 -23.47 -15.41
C GLN A 517 -7.95 -22.70 -14.87
N LEU A 518 -7.94 -21.38 -15.04
CA LEU A 518 -9.01 -20.46 -14.64
C LEU A 518 -9.33 -19.47 -15.77
N SER A 519 -10.60 -19.15 -15.99
CA SER A 519 -10.99 -17.94 -16.72
C SER A 519 -10.82 -16.70 -15.83
N ILE A 520 -10.85 -15.49 -16.42
CA ILE A 520 -10.87 -14.25 -15.62
C ILE A 520 -12.18 -14.15 -14.82
N GLU A 521 -13.26 -14.73 -15.33
CA GLU A 521 -14.54 -14.87 -14.66
C GLU A 521 -14.44 -15.80 -13.42
N ASP A 522 -13.73 -16.93 -13.49
CA ASP A 522 -13.43 -17.77 -12.31
C ASP A 522 -12.56 -17.05 -11.28
N VAL A 523 -11.59 -16.23 -11.73
CA VAL A 523 -10.77 -15.40 -10.84
C VAL A 523 -11.63 -14.39 -10.09
N VAL A 524 -12.66 -13.83 -10.72
CA VAL A 524 -13.66 -12.95 -10.08
C VAL A 524 -14.54 -13.73 -9.07
N GLU A 525 -14.97 -14.95 -9.38
CA GLU A 525 -15.72 -15.78 -8.42
C GLU A 525 -14.86 -16.16 -7.19
N LEU A 526 -13.65 -16.68 -7.41
CA LEU A 526 -12.72 -17.07 -6.34
C LEU A 526 -12.29 -15.87 -5.49
N LYS A 527 -12.17 -14.67 -6.07
CA LYS A 527 -11.93 -13.40 -5.36
C LYS A 527 -13.03 -13.08 -4.34
N HIS A 528 -14.27 -13.46 -4.61
CA HIS A 528 -15.42 -13.24 -3.73
C HIS A 528 -15.70 -14.40 -2.76
N SER A 529 -14.92 -15.48 -2.80
CA SER A 529 -15.12 -16.70 -2.01
C SER A 529 -15.47 -16.44 -0.53
N PRO A 530 -16.65 -16.90 -0.06
CA PRO A 530 -17.13 -16.65 1.30
C PRO A 530 -16.59 -17.68 2.33
N ARG A 531 -15.63 -18.53 1.99
CA ARG A 531 -15.04 -19.53 2.91
C ARG A 531 -14.41 -18.85 4.13
N MET A 532 -14.69 -19.35 5.34
CA MET A 532 -14.13 -18.85 6.58
C MET A 532 -13.12 -19.86 7.15
N LEU A 533 -11.84 -19.72 6.80
CA LEU A 533 -10.84 -20.74 7.11
C LEU A 533 -10.67 -21.01 8.61
N ALA A 534 -10.84 -20.01 9.49
CA ALA A 534 -10.82 -20.22 10.94
C ALA A 534 -11.89 -21.24 11.39
N ALA A 535 -13.06 -21.27 10.77
CA ALA A 535 -14.09 -22.27 11.03
C ALA A 535 -13.68 -23.65 10.51
N GLU A 536 -13.12 -23.73 9.31
CA GLU A 536 -12.57 -24.96 8.76
C GLU A 536 -11.49 -25.59 9.66
N ARG A 537 -10.70 -24.76 10.38
CA ARG A 537 -9.65 -25.23 11.30
C ARG A 537 -10.09 -25.45 12.74
N MET A 538 -11.16 -24.82 13.23
CA MET A 538 -11.49 -24.79 14.68
C MET A 538 -12.88 -25.34 15.04
N LEU A 539 -13.82 -25.40 14.09
CA LEU A 539 -15.22 -25.71 14.39
C LEU A 539 -15.41 -27.12 14.98
N ASP A 540 -14.76 -28.15 14.43
CA ASP A 540 -14.94 -29.53 14.89
C ASP A 540 -14.45 -29.75 16.33
N ASP A 541 -13.35 -29.10 16.71
CA ASP A 541 -12.85 -29.08 18.08
C ASP A 541 -13.80 -28.35 19.05
N LEU A 542 -14.45 -27.27 18.60
CA LEU A 542 -15.46 -26.54 19.36
C LEU A 542 -16.73 -27.40 19.56
N LEU A 543 -17.21 -28.05 18.49
CA LEU A 543 -18.36 -28.96 18.56
C LEU A 543 -18.08 -30.13 19.52
N ALA A 544 -16.88 -30.73 19.44
CA ALA A 544 -16.44 -31.78 20.37
C ALA A 544 -16.33 -31.28 21.82
N ALA A 545 -15.88 -30.04 22.04
CA ALA A 545 -15.85 -29.43 23.36
C ALA A 545 -17.27 -29.23 23.95
N ILE A 546 -18.26 -28.87 23.11
CA ILE A 546 -19.66 -28.76 23.54
C ILE A 546 -20.24 -30.15 23.86
N ASP A 547 -20.03 -31.14 22.98
CA ASP A 547 -20.54 -32.51 23.15
C ASP A 547 -19.94 -33.23 24.37
N ALA A 548 -18.76 -32.82 24.82
CA ALA A 548 -18.11 -33.31 26.04
C ALA A 548 -18.47 -32.53 27.32
N SER A 549 -19.34 -31.52 27.24
CA SER A 549 -19.70 -30.65 28.37
C SER A 549 -21.06 -30.99 29.00
N GLU A 550 -21.35 -30.45 30.20
CA GLU A 550 -22.67 -30.61 30.83
C GLU A 550 -23.76 -29.93 29.98
N PRO A 551 -24.82 -30.65 29.54
CA PRO A 551 -25.80 -30.10 28.62
C PRO A 551 -26.61 -28.95 29.23
N SER A 552 -26.58 -27.77 28.59
CA SER A 552 -27.47 -26.64 28.86
C SER A 552 -28.31 -26.28 27.64
N PRO A 553 -29.44 -25.58 27.78
CA PRO A 553 -30.24 -25.13 26.63
C PRO A 553 -29.45 -24.25 25.66
N ALA A 554 -28.63 -23.34 26.19
CA ALA A 554 -27.77 -22.46 25.38
C ALA A 554 -26.74 -23.27 24.56
N LEU A 555 -26.02 -24.19 25.20
CA LEU A 555 -25.03 -25.03 24.53
C LEU A 555 -25.65 -25.98 23.51
N GLN A 556 -26.83 -26.56 23.80
CA GLN A 556 -27.59 -27.35 22.82
C GLN A 556 -28.07 -26.51 21.63
N SER A 557 -28.45 -25.24 21.87
CA SER A 557 -28.81 -24.31 20.80
C SER A 557 -27.60 -24.00 19.91
N ALA A 558 -26.48 -23.58 20.49
CA ALA A 558 -25.23 -23.34 19.77
C ALA A 558 -24.75 -24.59 19.00
N ARG A 559 -24.82 -25.77 19.61
CA ARG A 559 -24.41 -27.05 19.01
C ARG A 559 -25.23 -27.44 17.79
N ARG A 560 -26.53 -27.12 17.79
CA ARG A 560 -27.43 -27.27 16.63
C ARG A 560 -27.07 -26.27 15.54
N ILE A 561 -26.91 -24.99 15.88
CA ILE A 561 -26.62 -23.91 14.94
C ILE A 561 -25.28 -24.16 14.24
N LEU A 562 -24.20 -24.18 15.01
CA LEU A 562 -22.82 -24.36 14.55
C LEU A 562 -22.61 -25.75 13.90
N GLY A 563 -23.33 -26.77 14.38
CA GLY A 563 -23.29 -28.12 13.79
C GLY A 563 -24.11 -28.29 12.50
N SER A 564 -24.84 -27.26 12.06
CA SER A 564 -25.57 -27.21 10.79
C SER A 564 -25.02 -26.18 9.80
N TRP A 565 -24.00 -25.44 10.21
CA TRP A 565 -23.40 -24.34 9.45
C TRP A 565 -22.42 -24.85 8.39
N ASP A 566 -22.41 -24.19 7.22
CA ASP A 566 -21.60 -24.50 6.04
C ASP A 566 -20.14 -24.01 6.13
N ARG A 567 -19.74 -23.37 7.23
CA ARG A 567 -18.43 -22.73 7.45
C ARG A 567 -18.18 -21.50 6.54
N THR A 568 -19.22 -20.90 5.98
CA THR A 568 -19.11 -19.69 5.14
C THR A 568 -19.61 -18.42 5.83
N ALA A 569 -19.04 -17.30 5.42
CA ALA A 569 -19.57 -15.94 5.58
C ALA A 569 -20.46 -15.54 4.38
N SER A 570 -21.20 -16.48 3.77
CA SER A 570 -22.18 -16.14 2.73
C SER A 570 -23.34 -15.38 3.36
N ALA A 571 -23.78 -14.29 2.72
CA ALA A 571 -24.94 -13.49 3.10
C ALA A 571 -26.19 -14.32 3.48
N THR A 572 -26.37 -15.48 2.87
CA THR A 572 -27.53 -16.36 3.11
C THR A 572 -27.36 -17.37 4.26
N SER A 573 -26.12 -17.64 4.67
CA SER A 573 -25.76 -18.71 5.62
C SER A 573 -26.08 -18.36 7.08
N ARG A 574 -26.48 -19.37 7.88
CA ARG A 574 -26.81 -19.25 9.31
C ARG A 574 -25.75 -19.95 10.17
N GLY A 575 -25.31 -19.27 11.23
CA GLY A 575 -24.32 -19.78 12.20
C GLY A 575 -22.96 -19.08 12.16
N GLY A 576 -22.57 -18.49 11.03
CA GLY A 576 -21.34 -17.68 10.93
C GLY A 576 -21.32 -16.47 11.88
N VAL A 577 -22.49 -15.88 12.17
CA VAL A 577 -22.65 -14.79 13.17
C VAL A 577 -22.20 -15.26 14.56
N LEU A 578 -22.73 -16.38 15.04
CA LEU A 578 -22.34 -16.98 16.32
C LEU A 578 -20.87 -17.45 16.33
N PHE A 579 -20.36 -17.98 15.22
CA PHE A 579 -18.95 -18.38 15.16
C PHE A 579 -18.01 -17.17 15.21
N LYS A 580 -18.32 -16.06 14.52
CA LYS A 580 -17.56 -14.81 14.60
C LYS A 580 -17.56 -14.22 16.01
N ALA A 581 -18.73 -14.14 16.65
CA ALA A 581 -18.83 -13.68 18.03
C ALA A 581 -18.01 -14.58 18.98
N TRP A 582 -18.12 -15.91 18.83
CA TRP A 582 -17.30 -16.88 19.58
C TRP A 582 -15.80 -16.69 19.36
N PHE A 583 -15.35 -16.53 18.12
CA PHE A 583 -13.94 -16.38 17.77
C PHE A 583 -13.36 -15.10 18.38
N ASN A 584 -14.09 -13.99 18.30
CA ASN A 584 -13.71 -12.71 18.88
C ASN A 584 -13.64 -12.79 20.41
N ALA A 585 -14.64 -13.37 21.07
CA ALA A 585 -14.63 -13.58 22.52
C ALA A 585 -13.48 -14.54 22.94
N TYR A 586 -13.24 -15.62 22.20
CA TYR A 586 -12.16 -16.58 22.47
C TYR A 586 -10.78 -15.92 22.31
N MET A 587 -10.61 -15.05 21.32
CA MET A 587 -9.42 -14.23 21.15
C MET A 587 -9.19 -13.32 22.37
N GLN A 588 -10.18 -12.49 22.72
CA GLN A 588 -10.06 -11.52 23.81
C GLN A 588 -9.76 -12.15 25.17
N ILE A 589 -10.33 -13.32 25.49
CA ILE A 589 -10.06 -14.02 26.76
C ILE A 589 -8.80 -14.91 26.72
N THR A 590 -7.92 -14.77 25.71
CA THR A 590 -6.66 -15.52 25.62
C THR A 590 -5.41 -14.64 25.56
N ASP A 591 -4.61 -14.70 26.62
CA ASP A 591 -3.31 -14.01 26.77
C ASP A 591 -2.32 -14.39 25.66
N THR A 592 -2.48 -15.61 25.13
CA THR A 592 -1.92 -16.08 23.85
C THR A 592 -2.96 -17.00 23.22
N MET A 593 -3.29 -16.80 21.95
CA MET A 593 -4.02 -17.81 21.20
C MET A 593 -3.21 -19.09 21.20
N ARG A 594 -3.86 -20.22 21.51
CA ARG A 594 -3.26 -21.54 21.38
C ARG A 594 -4.19 -22.46 20.62
N TYR A 595 -3.59 -23.14 19.66
CA TYR A 595 -4.25 -24.14 18.84
C TYR A 595 -4.01 -25.55 19.42
N ARG A 596 -4.70 -26.56 18.90
CA ARG A 596 -4.37 -27.96 19.24
C ARG A 596 -3.10 -28.41 18.52
N VAL A 597 -2.87 -27.87 17.32
CA VAL A 597 -1.64 -27.96 16.54
C VAL A 597 -1.27 -26.53 16.16
N GLU A 598 -0.12 -26.04 16.64
CA GLU A 598 0.39 -24.72 16.28
C GLU A 598 0.91 -24.69 14.82
N TRP A 599 1.21 -23.50 14.30
CA TRP A 599 1.68 -23.32 12.92
C TRP A 599 3.07 -23.94 12.69
N ASP A 600 3.25 -24.62 11.56
CA ASP A 600 4.50 -25.28 11.15
C ASP A 600 4.82 -24.94 9.67
N ARG A 601 5.98 -24.30 9.43
CA ARG A 601 6.49 -23.93 8.10
C ARG A 601 6.53 -25.11 7.10
N ARG A 602 6.63 -26.34 7.57
CA ARG A 602 6.68 -27.56 6.72
C ARG A 602 5.30 -27.97 6.19
N THR A 603 4.24 -27.45 6.81
CA THR A 603 2.83 -27.65 6.45
C THR A 603 2.10 -26.31 6.56
N PRO A 604 2.56 -25.28 5.80
CA PRO A 604 2.32 -23.88 6.15
C PRO A 604 0.87 -23.43 5.90
N VAL A 605 0.17 -24.14 5.00
CA VAL A 605 -1.24 -23.90 4.66
C VAL A 605 -2.22 -24.86 5.32
N SER A 606 -1.76 -25.91 6.01
CA SER A 606 -2.62 -26.87 6.72
C SER A 606 -2.47 -26.84 8.24
N THR A 607 -1.73 -25.85 8.76
CA THR A 607 -1.59 -25.52 10.19
C THR A 607 -1.76 -24.00 10.38
N PRO A 608 -2.13 -23.49 11.56
CA PRO A 608 -2.51 -24.23 12.76
C PRO A 608 -3.91 -24.88 12.64
N VAL A 609 -4.24 -25.74 13.61
CA VAL A 609 -5.50 -26.50 13.68
C VAL A 609 -6.02 -26.63 15.11
N GLY A 610 -7.33 -26.49 15.30
CA GLY A 610 -8.05 -26.90 16.50
C GLY A 610 -7.96 -25.94 17.70
N VAL A 611 -8.71 -26.26 18.76
CA VAL A 611 -8.90 -25.41 19.94
C VAL A 611 -7.97 -25.86 21.06
N GLY A 612 -6.88 -25.10 21.31
CA GLY A 612 -5.89 -25.43 22.34
C GLY A 612 -6.36 -25.21 23.79
N LYS A 613 -7.52 -24.58 24.00
CA LYS A 613 -8.12 -24.34 25.33
C LYS A 613 -9.65 -24.57 25.35
N PRO A 614 -10.13 -25.83 25.25
CA PRO A 614 -11.58 -26.13 25.21
C PRO A 614 -12.41 -25.49 26.32
N GLY A 615 -11.89 -25.45 27.56
CA GLY A 615 -12.56 -24.77 28.68
C GLY A 615 -12.76 -23.28 28.46
N ARG A 616 -11.76 -22.55 27.95
CA ARG A 616 -11.92 -21.12 27.59
C ARG A 616 -12.83 -20.96 26.37
N ALA A 617 -12.78 -21.87 25.38
CA ALA A 617 -13.68 -21.83 24.23
C ALA A 617 -15.16 -21.98 24.61
N LEU A 618 -15.48 -22.79 25.62
CA LEU A 618 -16.84 -22.88 26.17
C LEU A 618 -17.24 -21.64 26.99
N THR A 619 -16.30 -20.94 27.63
CA THR A 619 -16.58 -19.63 28.26
C THR A 619 -16.86 -18.58 27.19
N ALA A 620 -16.01 -18.48 26.17
CA ALA A 620 -16.19 -17.59 25.02
C ALA A 620 -17.52 -17.81 24.30
N LEU A 621 -18.00 -19.06 24.20
CA LEU A 621 -19.27 -19.38 23.56
C LEU A 621 -20.48 -18.90 24.37
N ARG A 622 -20.38 -18.82 25.71
CA ARG A 622 -21.43 -18.24 26.55
C ARG A 622 -21.45 -16.73 26.42
N LEU A 623 -20.28 -16.09 26.56
CA LEU A 623 -20.11 -14.64 26.35
C LEU A 623 -20.65 -14.22 24.98
N ALA A 624 -20.23 -14.89 23.90
CA ALA A 624 -20.72 -14.62 22.55
C ALA A 624 -22.24 -14.77 22.36
N MET A 625 -22.93 -15.61 23.16
CA MET A 625 -24.39 -15.70 23.14
C MET A 625 -25.04 -14.58 23.97
N GLU A 626 -24.44 -14.23 25.11
CA GLU A 626 -24.87 -13.14 26.01
C GLU A 626 -24.70 -11.77 25.32
N ASP A 627 -23.59 -11.56 24.61
CA ASP A 627 -23.30 -10.36 23.81
C ASP A 627 -24.29 -10.21 22.64
N LEU A 628 -24.54 -11.28 21.88
CA LEU A 628 -25.52 -11.27 20.79
C LEU A 628 -26.96 -11.01 21.29
N GLU A 629 -27.35 -11.60 22.43
CA GLU A 629 -28.64 -11.32 23.07
C GLU A 629 -28.74 -9.85 23.52
N ALA A 630 -27.67 -9.28 24.09
CA ALA A 630 -27.60 -7.87 24.48
C ALA A 630 -27.66 -6.89 23.28
N GLU A 631 -27.11 -7.27 22.12
CA GLU A 631 -27.23 -6.52 20.87
C GLU A 631 -28.59 -6.70 20.17
N GLY A 632 -29.41 -7.67 20.60
CA GLY A 632 -30.68 -8.02 19.95
C GLY A 632 -30.52 -8.89 18.69
N VAL A 633 -29.37 -9.51 18.48
CA VAL A 633 -29.05 -10.37 17.33
C VAL A 633 -29.35 -11.83 17.66
N ALA A 634 -30.11 -12.52 16.81
CA ALA A 634 -30.34 -13.95 16.99
C ALA A 634 -29.04 -14.74 16.68
N PRO A 635 -28.60 -15.68 17.53
CA PRO A 635 -27.41 -16.49 17.24
C PRO A 635 -27.48 -17.35 15.97
N ASP A 636 -28.69 -17.57 15.42
CA ASP A 636 -28.92 -18.22 14.12
C ASP A 636 -29.34 -17.26 13.00
N SER A 637 -29.19 -15.94 13.17
CA SER A 637 -29.33 -14.96 12.08
C SER A 637 -28.49 -15.34 10.86
N ARG A 638 -28.98 -15.00 9.67
CA ARG A 638 -28.18 -15.07 8.44
C ARG A 638 -27.06 -14.06 8.54
N TRP A 639 -25.91 -14.37 7.95
CA TRP A 639 -24.78 -13.45 7.91
C TRP A 639 -25.19 -12.07 7.36
N GLY A 640 -25.96 -12.02 6.27
CA GLY A 640 -26.44 -10.79 5.61
C GLY A 640 -27.70 -10.16 6.23
N GLU A 641 -28.31 -10.78 7.25
CA GLU A 641 -29.28 -10.09 8.14
C GLU A 641 -28.51 -9.13 9.09
N VAL A 642 -27.24 -9.43 9.39
CA VAL A 642 -26.36 -8.66 10.28
C VAL A 642 -25.39 -7.77 9.49
N HIS A 643 -24.65 -8.33 8.53
CA HIS A 643 -23.59 -7.67 7.77
C HIS A 643 -24.12 -7.12 6.44
N ARG A 644 -23.91 -5.82 6.20
CA ARG A 644 -24.57 -5.06 5.15
C ARG A 644 -23.57 -4.19 4.38
N VAL A 645 -23.85 -3.95 3.11
CA VAL A 645 -23.48 -2.68 2.47
C VAL A 645 -24.50 -1.64 2.91
N VAL A 646 -24.05 -0.49 3.39
CA VAL A 646 -24.89 0.69 3.61
C VAL A 646 -24.13 1.90 3.07
N GLN A 647 -24.59 2.44 1.94
CA GLN A 647 -23.96 3.52 1.17
C GLN A 647 -25.06 4.25 0.40
N GLY A 648 -25.19 5.56 0.54
CA GLY A 648 -26.31 6.32 -0.05
C GLY A 648 -27.69 5.74 0.32
N ASP A 649 -28.52 5.47 -0.69
CA ASP A 649 -29.83 4.81 -0.56
C ASP A 649 -29.75 3.27 -0.54
N VAL A 650 -28.55 2.69 -0.76
CA VAL A 650 -28.33 1.23 -0.80
C VAL A 650 -28.15 0.65 0.61
N ASP A 651 -29.02 -0.29 0.99
CA ASP A 651 -28.88 -1.15 2.18
C ASP A 651 -29.10 -2.62 1.78
N GLU A 652 -28.01 -3.36 1.55
CA GLU A 652 -28.05 -4.71 0.95
C GLU A 652 -27.22 -5.76 1.73
N PRO A 653 -27.58 -7.06 1.69
CA PRO A 653 -26.90 -8.12 2.44
C PRO A 653 -25.56 -8.48 1.81
N LEU A 654 -24.50 -8.56 2.62
CA LEU A 654 -23.12 -8.69 2.13
C LEU A 654 -22.47 -10.02 2.54
N SER A 655 -21.74 -10.68 1.64
CA SER A 655 -20.91 -11.87 1.93
C SER A 655 -19.45 -11.46 2.23
N GLY A 656 -18.70 -12.29 2.96
CA GLY A 656 -17.28 -12.05 3.30
C GLY A 656 -17.07 -11.56 4.74
N CYS A 657 -15.82 -11.60 5.24
CA CYS A 657 -15.51 -11.37 6.66
C CYS A 657 -14.08 -10.87 6.92
N GLU A 658 -13.74 -10.61 8.19
CA GLU A 658 -12.44 -10.11 8.61
C GLU A 658 -11.29 -11.08 8.28
N GLY A 659 -10.14 -10.56 7.84
CA GLY A 659 -8.99 -11.37 7.43
C GLY A 659 -8.41 -12.25 8.56
N ALA A 660 -8.69 -11.92 9.82
CA ALA A 660 -8.35 -12.75 10.99
C ALA A 660 -9.17 -14.05 11.08
N LEU A 661 -10.41 -14.05 10.60
CA LEU A 661 -11.25 -15.26 10.43
C LEU A 661 -10.86 -16.06 9.18
N GLY A 662 -9.95 -15.51 8.36
CA GLY A 662 -9.38 -16.19 7.20
C GLY A 662 -10.13 -16.03 5.89
N CYS A 663 -11.19 -15.21 5.81
CA CYS A 663 -11.84 -14.91 4.53
C CYS A 663 -10.86 -14.28 3.54
N PHE A 664 -10.98 -14.64 2.26
CA PHE A 664 -10.22 -14.02 1.17
C PHE A 664 -10.92 -12.74 0.69
N ARG A 665 -12.25 -12.81 0.54
CA ARG A 665 -13.13 -11.63 0.50
C ARG A 665 -13.12 -10.95 1.87
N THR A 666 -12.29 -9.91 1.99
CA THR A 666 -11.86 -9.36 3.27
C THR A 666 -12.66 -8.11 3.58
N LEU A 667 -13.42 -8.13 4.68
CA LEU A 667 -14.33 -7.03 5.05
C LEU A 667 -14.28 -6.79 6.56
N SER A 668 -14.32 -5.53 6.95
CA SER A 668 -14.42 -5.10 8.35
C SER A 668 -15.51 -4.05 8.49
N PHE A 669 -16.17 -4.02 9.66
CA PHE A 669 -17.50 -3.44 9.79
C PHE A 669 -17.68 -2.55 11.02
N THR A 670 -18.37 -1.43 10.85
CA THR A 670 -18.82 -0.53 11.93
C THR A 670 -20.20 -0.92 12.47
N PRO A 671 -20.44 -0.82 13.80
CA PRO A 671 -21.77 -1.01 14.40
C PRO A 671 -22.86 -0.08 13.85
N LEU A 672 -24.04 -0.66 13.61
CA LEU A 672 -25.28 0.06 13.32
C LEU A 672 -26.34 -0.23 14.41
N PRO A 673 -27.39 0.60 14.52
CA PRO A 673 -28.54 0.31 15.38
C PRO A 673 -29.19 -1.05 15.10
N GLY A 674 -29.68 -1.71 16.15
CA GLY A 674 -30.35 -3.02 16.06
C GLY A 674 -29.42 -4.18 15.73
N GLY A 675 -28.16 -4.11 16.17
CA GLY A 675 -27.18 -5.20 16.02
C GLY A 675 -26.62 -5.39 14.61
N ARG A 676 -27.08 -4.60 13.62
CA ARG A 676 -26.55 -4.63 12.25
C ARG A 676 -25.13 -4.07 12.19
N ARG A 677 -24.45 -4.30 11.06
CA ARG A 677 -23.04 -3.94 10.80
C ARG A 677 -22.88 -3.47 9.35
N ALA A 678 -22.42 -2.24 9.13
CA ALA A 678 -22.06 -1.75 7.80
C ALA A 678 -20.58 -2.04 7.51
N VAL A 679 -20.25 -2.52 6.30
CA VAL A 679 -18.85 -2.51 5.84
C VAL A 679 -18.36 -1.06 5.73
N ASN A 680 -17.11 -0.83 6.14
CA ASN A 680 -16.42 0.45 5.92
C ASN A 680 -14.91 0.29 5.66
N ARG A 681 -14.37 -0.93 5.79
CA ARG A 681 -13.00 -1.28 5.40
C ARG A 681 -12.95 -2.65 4.75
N GLY A 682 -11.91 -2.89 3.96
CA GLY A 682 -11.72 -4.17 3.27
C GLY A 682 -11.74 -4.00 1.76
N ASP A 683 -12.27 -5.01 1.06
CA ASP A 683 -12.60 -4.90 -0.36
C ASP A 683 -13.43 -3.62 -0.59
N GLY A 684 -13.03 -2.83 -1.57
CA GLY A 684 -13.68 -1.57 -1.92
C GLY A 684 -13.33 -1.19 -3.35
N TRP A 685 -12.03 -0.98 -3.60
CA TRP A 685 -11.46 -1.05 -4.96
C TRP A 685 -10.99 -2.48 -5.25
N VAL A 686 -11.38 -3.02 -6.41
CA VAL A 686 -10.87 -4.28 -6.96
C VAL A 686 -10.79 -4.16 -8.48
N PHE A 687 -9.73 -4.69 -9.09
CA PHE A 687 -9.76 -5.05 -10.52
C PHE A 687 -9.15 -6.43 -10.77
N ALA A 688 -9.63 -7.09 -11.82
CA ALA A 688 -8.97 -8.22 -12.49
C ALA A 688 -8.77 -7.87 -13.96
N VAL A 689 -7.62 -8.22 -14.54
CA VAL A 689 -7.29 -7.97 -15.96
C VAL A 689 -6.51 -9.15 -16.55
N GLU A 690 -6.78 -9.46 -17.81
CA GLU A 690 -6.10 -10.46 -18.64
C GLU A 690 -5.38 -9.79 -19.82
N PHE A 691 -4.14 -10.20 -20.08
CA PHE A 691 -3.23 -9.60 -21.07
C PHE A 691 -3.19 -10.40 -22.40
N GLY A 692 -4.29 -10.40 -23.14
CA GLY A 692 -4.32 -10.82 -24.55
C GLY A 692 -3.91 -9.70 -25.52
N GLU A 693 -4.27 -9.80 -26.81
CA GLU A 693 -3.98 -8.78 -27.85
C GLU A 693 -4.32 -7.33 -27.40
N LYS A 694 -5.36 -7.21 -26.58
CA LYS A 694 -5.67 -6.03 -25.77
C LYS A 694 -6.09 -6.47 -24.37
N PRO A 695 -5.79 -5.69 -23.32
CA PRO A 695 -6.31 -5.95 -21.99
C PRO A 695 -7.84 -6.10 -21.98
N ARG A 696 -8.34 -7.16 -21.34
CA ARG A 696 -9.76 -7.25 -20.94
C ARG A 696 -9.86 -7.46 -19.44
N GLY A 697 -10.84 -6.85 -18.79
CA GLY A 697 -10.91 -6.91 -17.34
C GLY A 697 -12.24 -6.49 -16.75
N TYR A 698 -12.29 -6.58 -15.42
CA TYR A 698 -13.42 -6.23 -14.58
C TYR A 698 -12.95 -5.36 -13.42
N SER A 699 -13.76 -4.39 -12.98
CA SER A 699 -13.49 -3.54 -11.84
C SER A 699 -14.71 -3.37 -10.94
N ILE A 700 -14.51 -2.92 -9.70
CA ILE A 700 -15.57 -2.43 -8.81
C ILE A 700 -14.97 -1.41 -7.84
N LEU A 701 -15.69 -0.30 -7.64
CA LEU A 701 -15.40 0.72 -6.63
C LEU A 701 -16.63 0.86 -5.74
N ALA A 702 -16.66 0.07 -4.66
CA ALA A 702 -17.87 -0.23 -3.87
C ALA A 702 -18.59 0.97 -3.23
N TYR A 703 -17.88 2.10 -3.09
CA TYR A 703 -18.35 3.37 -2.52
C TYR A 703 -18.52 4.47 -3.57
N GLY A 704 -18.68 4.09 -4.84
CA GLY A 704 -18.89 5.01 -5.95
C GLY A 704 -17.62 5.74 -6.41
N GLN A 705 -17.73 6.44 -7.53
CA GLN A 705 -16.69 7.30 -8.10
C GLN A 705 -16.61 8.66 -7.40
N SER A 706 -17.61 9.04 -6.60
CA SER A 706 -17.71 10.35 -5.94
C SER A 706 -18.20 10.23 -4.50
N ARG A 707 -17.61 11.01 -3.58
CA ARG A 707 -18.09 11.07 -2.18
C ARG A 707 -19.28 12.01 -1.96
N LEU A 708 -19.70 12.75 -2.98
CA LEU A 708 -20.72 13.80 -2.84
C LEU A 708 -22.09 13.12 -2.84
N GLU A 709 -22.86 13.29 -1.76
CA GLU A 709 -24.15 12.61 -1.54
C GLU A 709 -25.21 12.92 -2.62
N ASP A 710 -25.06 14.03 -3.36
CA ASP A 710 -25.92 14.44 -4.47
C ASP A 710 -25.38 14.02 -5.87
N SER A 711 -24.22 13.36 -5.92
CA SER A 711 -23.65 12.82 -7.15
C SER A 711 -24.35 11.52 -7.57
N PRO A 712 -24.68 11.32 -8.87
CA PRO A 712 -25.26 10.07 -9.36
C PRO A 712 -24.27 8.89 -9.33
N TYR A 713 -23.01 9.12 -8.92
CA TYR A 713 -21.94 8.12 -8.83
C TYR A 713 -21.48 7.88 -7.39
N HIS A 714 -22.38 8.05 -6.41
CA HIS A 714 -22.10 7.95 -4.98
C HIS A 714 -22.30 6.54 -4.39
N ASP A 715 -23.35 5.83 -4.83
CA ASP A 715 -23.75 4.51 -4.35
C ASP A 715 -24.11 3.52 -5.48
N ASP A 716 -23.97 3.95 -6.73
CA ASP A 716 -24.37 3.22 -7.95
C ASP A 716 -23.67 1.86 -8.15
N GLN A 717 -22.44 1.73 -7.62
CA GLN A 717 -21.68 0.47 -7.57
C GLN A 717 -21.92 -0.35 -6.29
N ALA A 718 -22.52 0.22 -5.24
CA ALA A 718 -22.65 -0.41 -3.92
C ALA A 718 -23.55 -1.66 -3.95
N ALA A 719 -24.66 -1.60 -4.70
CA ALA A 719 -25.56 -2.74 -4.87
C ALA A 719 -24.98 -3.83 -5.79
N MET A 720 -24.09 -3.49 -6.72
CA MET A 720 -23.34 -4.45 -7.54
C MET A 720 -22.33 -5.21 -6.67
N PHE A 721 -21.53 -4.47 -5.89
CA PHE A 721 -20.59 -5.04 -4.92
C PHE A 721 -21.28 -5.96 -3.89
N ALA A 722 -22.47 -5.60 -3.40
CA ALA A 722 -23.24 -6.44 -2.49
C ALA A 722 -23.62 -7.83 -3.06
N ARG A 723 -23.73 -7.94 -4.40
CA ARG A 723 -24.09 -9.17 -5.13
C ARG A 723 -22.89 -9.94 -5.69
N ASP A 724 -21.67 -9.54 -5.32
CA ASP A 724 -20.41 -10.18 -5.73
C ASP A 724 -20.10 -9.97 -7.24
N GLU A 725 -20.75 -8.95 -7.84
CA GLU A 725 -20.62 -8.55 -9.24
C GLU A 725 -19.50 -7.49 -9.43
N MET A 726 -18.95 -7.42 -10.65
CA MET A 726 -17.98 -6.40 -11.06
C MET A 726 -18.33 -5.89 -12.47
N LYS A 727 -18.14 -4.60 -12.73
CA LYS A 727 -18.39 -4.00 -14.06
C LYS A 727 -17.25 -4.34 -15.02
N ARG A 728 -17.53 -4.41 -16.32
CA ARG A 728 -16.50 -4.64 -17.35
C ARG A 728 -15.68 -3.36 -17.54
N ILE A 729 -14.35 -3.49 -17.59
CA ILE A 729 -13.46 -2.38 -17.95
C ILE A 729 -13.60 -2.07 -19.44
N LEU A 730 -13.80 -0.80 -19.75
CA LEU A 730 -13.82 -0.27 -21.12
C LEU A 730 -12.40 0.19 -21.48
N TRP A 731 -11.80 -0.41 -22.51
CA TRP A 731 -10.44 -0.06 -22.97
C TRP A 731 -10.47 0.62 -24.34
N SER A 732 -11.14 0.05 -25.34
CA SER A 732 -11.03 0.60 -26.69
C SER A 732 -11.88 1.85 -26.90
N GLU A 733 -11.37 2.81 -27.70
CA GLU A 733 -12.06 4.04 -28.07
C GLU A 733 -13.52 3.79 -28.51
N ALA A 734 -13.76 2.73 -29.31
CA ALA A 734 -15.09 2.38 -29.79
C ALA A 734 -16.08 2.02 -28.66
N GLU A 735 -15.59 1.40 -27.58
CA GLU A 735 -16.41 1.04 -26.40
C GLU A 735 -16.65 2.26 -25.50
N ILE A 736 -15.62 3.08 -25.30
CA ILE A 736 -15.67 4.33 -24.52
C ILE A 736 -16.62 5.36 -25.19
N VAL A 737 -16.57 5.46 -26.52
CA VAL A 737 -17.49 6.28 -27.33
C VAL A 737 -18.92 5.73 -27.27
N ALA A 738 -19.10 4.40 -27.31
CA ALA A 738 -20.42 3.79 -27.22
C ALA A 738 -21.08 3.95 -25.83
N ALA A 739 -20.28 3.97 -24.76
CA ALA A 739 -20.72 4.14 -23.37
C ALA A 739 -20.66 5.61 -22.87
N THR A 740 -20.44 6.60 -23.75
CA THR A 740 -20.29 8.00 -23.35
C THR A 740 -21.57 8.58 -22.74
N ILE A 741 -21.52 8.97 -21.46
CA ILE A 741 -22.56 9.73 -20.77
C ILE A 741 -22.32 11.24 -20.93
N ARG A 742 -21.08 11.71 -20.75
CA ARG A 742 -20.70 13.12 -20.85
C ARG A 742 -19.31 13.25 -21.48
N ARG A 743 -19.16 14.17 -22.43
CA ARG A 743 -17.89 14.54 -23.09
C ARG A 743 -17.66 16.03 -22.97
N TYR A 744 -16.50 16.47 -22.49
CA TYR A 744 -16.22 17.86 -22.14
C TYR A 744 -14.72 18.16 -22.07
N ARG A 745 -14.36 19.45 -22.01
CA ARG A 745 -13.03 19.91 -21.62
C ARG A 745 -13.09 20.41 -20.16
N PRO A 746 -12.15 20.03 -19.28
CA PRO A 746 -12.13 20.50 -17.89
C PRO A 746 -11.93 22.02 -17.82
N GLY A 747 -12.77 22.74 -17.09
CA GLY A 747 -12.75 24.21 -16.99
C GLY A 747 -13.35 24.99 -18.18
N ALA A 748 -13.85 24.33 -19.22
CA ALA A 748 -14.55 25.02 -20.31
C ALA A 748 -16.01 25.37 -19.92
N ARG A 749 -16.44 26.59 -20.26
CA ARG A 749 -17.79 27.15 -20.05
C ARG A 749 -18.41 27.59 -21.37
#